data_AF-A0A101MB66-F1
#
_entry.id   AF-A0A101MB66-F1
#
_cell.length_a   1.000
_cell.length_b   1.000
_cell.length_c   1.000
_cell.angle_alpha   90.00
_cell.angle_beta   90.00
_cell.angle_gamma   90.00
#
_symmetry.space_group_name_H-M   'P 1'
#
loop_
_entity.id
_entity.type
_entity.pdbx_description
1 polymer ?
#
loop_
_entity_poly.entity_id
_entity_poly.type
_entity_poly.pdbx_seq_one_letter_code
_entity_poly.pdbx_strand_id
1 'polypeptide(L)'
;MKSALVKKVLGLQDPPNQHNKTALPHDTDPTVREWLSDGIPSRQQAGQYFVRLLPFLKWIQHYNVQWFLGDLVAGITVGAVVVPQSMGYARLANLPVQYGLYTSFIGVVIYWFFATSKDITIGPVATISTVLGGIITDIQKDHPDIGGPEIALSVAMLCGCIIAFMGFARLGFIIDFIPVPAITAFMVGSALSICTGQVKGLLGQTGDFETSTPTYRIIIDTLRYLPTAQGYDAAMGLTALFALYGLRSGFNYSAAKKPRFAKLFFFLGALRTVLIIALYALISLGVNHHRRDNPAFALVGNVPKGFDKAGVPVLRASVIKLIVSQLPACVICLLIEHIAVSKTFGRVNNYTIDPSQELIAIGITNILGPFLGAFPATGAFSRSAIQSKSGARSPFTGIITAIVVLIAMYTLTSGLYYIPKATLSAVIIHAVGDLIVPPNTIYQFWLISPLDAVIFAVGLIVALFSTVPNSIYATVCISVAVLLFRHAKAPGQFLGQTWINDENNQIPLYLPVDEPKADPNLKIERPRPGVFVYRFAEGFNYPNASHYFDDLVQTIYKHTRGTNAEIYTKKGDRPWNEPVSSSVDDSHLPILQAVILDFSAVNNVDVTCIQNLMDTRTQLDRRSTPVVVQWHFACIKNRWTKRALSAAGFGSWPLPQEVANEKGGGPGSEGSSSDTEKGMEINTNMQ
;
A
#
# COMPACT_ATOMS: atom_id res chain seq x y z
N MET A 1 -33.51 -11.49 -30.71
CA MET A 1 -33.20 -10.77 -29.44
C MET A 1 -31.99 -11.35 -28.68
N LYS A 2 -31.66 -12.65 -28.77
CA LYS A 2 -30.48 -13.25 -28.11
C LYS A 2 -29.13 -12.98 -28.83
N SER A 3 -29.09 -12.92 -30.17
CA SER A 3 -27.84 -12.64 -30.93
C SER A 3 -27.31 -11.20 -30.74
N ALA A 4 -28.20 -10.20 -30.70
CA ALA A 4 -27.81 -8.80 -30.49
C ALA A 4 -27.21 -8.51 -29.11
N LEU A 5 -27.63 -9.27 -28.08
CA LEU A 5 -27.12 -9.12 -26.72
C LEU A 5 -25.72 -9.74 -26.57
N VAL A 6 -25.45 -10.84 -27.30
CA VAL A 6 -24.12 -11.47 -27.38
C VAL A 6 -23.12 -10.60 -28.12
N LYS A 7 -23.49 -10.00 -29.27
CA LYS A 7 -22.63 -9.05 -30.01
C LYS A 7 -22.26 -7.81 -29.18
N LYS A 8 -23.20 -7.31 -28.37
CA LYS A 8 -22.98 -6.15 -27.50
C LYS A 8 -22.13 -6.45 -26.27
N VAL A 9 -22.19 -7.68 -25.74
CA VAL A 9 -21.36 -8.14 -24.62
C VAL A 9 -19.92 -8.46 -25.07
N LEU A 10 -19.72 -8.89 -26.33
CA LEU A 10 -18.41 -9.24 -26.88
C LEU A 10 -17.69 -8.10 -27.63
N GLY A 11 -18.32 -6.93 -27.77
CA GLY A 11 -17.69 -5.76 -28.42
C GLY A 11 -17.41 -5.92 -29.92
N LEU A 12 -18.07 -6.86 -30.60
CA LEU A 12 -17.90 -7.11 -32.02
C LEU A 12 -18.69 -6.04 -32.82
N GLN A 13 -17.99 -5.06 -33.37
CA GLN A 13 -18.54 -4.14 -34.38
C GLN A 13 -18.43 -4.75 -35.77
N ASP A 14 -19.42 -4.47 -36.63
CA ASP A 14 -19.38 -4.86 -38.03
C ASP A 14 -18.14 -4.27 -38.73
N PRO A 15 -17.48 -5.01 -39.64
CA PRO A 15 -16.34 -4.48 -40.38
C PRO A 15 -16.78 -3.25 -41.20
N PRO A 16 -15.99 -2.16 -41.21
CA PRO A 16 -16.36 -0.98 -41.97
C PRO A 16 -16.40 -1.32 -43.47
N ASN A 17 -17.47 -0.87 -44.14
CA ASN A 17 -17.66 -1.01 -45.58
C ASN A 17 -16.39 -0.58 -46.35
N GLN A 18 -15.84 -1.49 -47.16
CA GLN A 18 -14.58 -1.36 -47.90
C GLN A 18 -14.57 -0.30 -49.02
N HIS A 19 -15.48 0.68 -49.04
CA HIS A 19 -15.60 1.64 -50.15
C HIS A 19 -15.25 3.09 -49.83
N ASN A 20 -14.77 3.39 -48.62
CA ASN A 20 -14.11 4.67 -48.34
C ASN A 20 -12.72 4.43 -47.74
N LYS A 21 -11.69 4.28 -48.59
CA LYS A 21 -10.30 4.50 -48.20
C LYS A 21 -10.06 6.00 -48.01
N THR A 22 -10.75 6.63 -47.07
CA THR A 22 -10.20 7.82 -46.42
C THR A 22 -8.97 7.34 -45.65
N ALA A 23 -7.80 7.81 -46.06
CA ALA A 23 -6.54 7.53 -45.40
C ALA A 23 -6.73 7.63 -43.88
N LEU A 24 -6.52 6.52 -43.17
CA LEU A 24 -6.37 6.55 -41.72
C LEU A 24 -5.34 7.65 -41.43
N PRO A 25 -5.60 8.62 -40.54
CA PRO A 25 -4.61 9.63 -40.19
C PRO A 25 -3.34 8.87 -39.80
N HIS A 26 -2.23 9.16 -40.49
CA HIS A 26 -0.94 8.60 -40.12
C HIS A 26 -0.71 8.98 -38.66
N ASP A 27 -0.84 8.00 -37.77
CA ASP A 27 -0.54 8.15 -36.35
C ASP A 27 0.94 8.53 -36.28
N THR A 28 1.22 9.81 -36.06
CA THR A 28 2.59 10.34 -36.00
C THR A 28 3.31 9.68 -34.83
N ASP A 29 4.58 9.36 -35.02
CA ASP A 29 5.38 8.77 -33.96
C ASP A 29 5.40 9.66 -32.70
N PRO A 30 5.26 9.10 -31.50
CA PRO A 30 5.24 9.88 -30.28
C PRO A 30 6.60 10.55 -30.07
N THR A 31 6.59 11.83 -29.68
CA THR A 31 7.82 12.60 -29.44
C THR A 31 8.10 12.76 -27.95
N VAL A 32 9.39 12.89 -27.58
CA VAL A 32 9.79 13.16 -26.19
C VAL A 32 9.22 14.50 -25.71
N ARG A 33 9.10 15.47 -26.63
CA ARG A 33 8.50 16.78 -26.35
C ARG A 33 7.02 16.66 -25.99
N GLU A 34 6.25 15.87 -26.73
CA GLU A 34 4.83 15.59 -26.45
C GLU A 34 4.67 14.94 -25.06
N TRP A 35 5.49 13.93 -24.77
CA TRP A 35 5.49 13.26 -23.46
C TRP A 35 5.84 14.19 -22.29
N LEU A 36 6.85 15.06 -22.46
CA LEU A 36 7.18 16.07 -21.46
C LEU A 36 6.05 17.11 -21.30
N SER A 37 5.41 17.52 -22.40
CA SER A 37 4.30 18.48 -22.33
C SER A 37 3.06 17.89 -21.66
N ASP A 38 2.78 16.60 -21.84
CA ASP A 38 1.69 15.90 -21.15
C ASP A 38 1.90 15.83 -19.63
N GLY A 39 3.16 15.88 -19.19
CA GLY A 39 3.53 15.91 -17.77
C GLY A 39 3.37 17.28 -17.10
N ILE A 40 3.28 18.37 -17.87
CA ILE A 40 3.19 19.73 -17.31
C ILE A 40 1.72 20.07 -17.02
N PRO A 41 1.33 20.33 -15.76
CA PRO A 41 -0.05 20.64 -15.44
C PRO A 41 -0.46 21.99 -16.04
N SER A 42 -1.67 22.05 -16.58
CA SER A 42 -2.29 23.31 -16.99
C SER A 42 -2.48 24.25 -15.79
N ARG A 43 -2.56 25.57 -16.05
CA ARG A 43 -2.81 26.57 -15.00
C ARG A 43 -4.06 26.26 -14.17
N GLN A 44 -5.11 25.72 -14.80
CA GLN A 44 -6.33 25.31 -14.11
C GLN A 44 -6.10 24.10 -13.19
N GLN A 45 -5.33 23.10 -13.64
CA GLN A 45 -4.95 21.94 -12.81
C GLN A 45 -4.07 22.37 -11.63
N ALA A 46 -3.16 23.32 -11.83
CA ALA A 46 -2.36 23.91 -10.75
C ALA A 46 -3.24 24.66 -9.74
N GLY A 47 -4.20 25.48 -10.20
CA GLY A 47 -5.17 26.13 -9.32
C GLY A 47 -6.01 25.11 -8.52
N GLN A 48 -6.50 24.06 -9.17
CA GLN A 48 -7.23 22.98 -8.52
C GLN A 48 -6.37 22.21 -7.51
N TYR A 49 -5.06 22.07 -7.75
CA TYR A 49 -4.13 21.46 -6.81
C TYR A 49 -4.14 22.22 -5.48
N PHE A 50 -3.93 23.55 -5.51
CA PHE A 50 -3.89 24.36 -4.30
C PHE A 50 -5.22 24.33 -3.53
N VAL A 51 -6.36 24.34 -4.22
CA VAL A 51 -7.68 24.19 -3.58
C VAL A 51 -7.84 22.82 -2.93
N ARG A 52 -7.29 21.75 -3.54
CA ARG A 52 -7.35 20.39 -2.99
C ARG A 52 -6.45 20.19 -1.77
N LEU A 53 -5.42 21.01 -1.57
CA LEU A 53 -4.54 20.96 -0.39
C LEU A 53 -5.29 21.22 0.92
N LEU A 54 -6.42 21.92 0.89
CA LEU A 54 -7.25 22.23 2.05
C LEU A 54 -8.64 21.56 1.93
N PRO A 55 -8.76 20.23 2.16
CA PRO A 55 -10.02 19.50 2.03
C PRO A 55 -11.16 20.08 2.88
N PHE A 56 -10.85 20.74 3.99
CA PHE A 56 -11.85 21.31 4.89
C PHE A 56 -12.78 22.33 4.23
N LEU A 57 -12.29 23.04 3.21
CA LEU A 57 -13.08 24.03 2.47
C LEU A 57 -14.31 23.40 1.78
N LYS A 58 -14.27 22.11 1.46
CA LYS A 58 -15.39 21.40 0.80
C LYS A 58 -16.48 20.96 1.77
N TRP A 59 -16.09 20.41 2.93
CA TRP A 59 -17.05 19.80 3.85
C TRP A 59 -17.58 20.79 4.90
N ILE A 60 -16.84 21.86 5.22
CA ILE A 60 -17.26 22.84 6.23
C ILE A 60 -18.57 23.55 5.84
N GLN A 61 -18.81 23.74 4.55
CA GLN A 61 -20.05 24.34 4.01
C GLN A 61 -21.29 23.45 4.20
N HIS A 62 -21.08 22.14 4.37
CA HIS A 62 -22.15 21.14 4.55
C HIS A 62 -22.28 20.71 6.02
N TYR A 63 -21.54 21.37 6.92
CA TYR A 63 -21.52 21.04 8.33
C TYR A 63 -22.85 21.40 9.00
N ASN A 64 -23.42 20.44 9.74
CA ASN A 64 -24.73 20.58 10.36
C ASN A 64 -24.70 20.23 11.85
N VAL A 65 -25.77 20.56 12.57
CA VAL A 65 -25.89 20.35 14.02
C VAL A 65 -25.79 18.86 14.39
N GLN A 66 -26.26 17.96 13.54
CA GLN A 66 -26.15 16.52 13.81
C GLN A 66 -24.69 16.05 13.77
N TRP A 67 -23.88 16.59 12.87
CA TRP A 67 -22.45 16.33 12.82
C TRP A 67 -21.75 16.92 14.04
N PHE A 68 -22.10 18.16 14.40
CA PHE A 68 -21.59 18.80 15.62
C PHE A 68 -21.83 17.96 16.87
N LEU A 69 -23.05 17.45 17.08
CA LEU A 69 -23.35 16.61 18.25
C LEU A 69 -22.53 15.31 18.25
N GLY A 70 -22.35 14.67 17.09
CA GLY A 70 -21.52 13.47 16.96
C GLY A 70 -20.04 13.76 17.25
N ASP A 71 -19.50 14.82 16.66
CA ASP A 71 -18.12 15.25 16.85
C ASP A 71 -17.86 15.73 18.29
N LEU A 72 -18.86 16.34 18.94
CA LEU A 72 -18.78 16.77 20.34
C LEU A 72 -18.64 15.57 21.29
N VAL A 73 -19.48 14.55 21.13
CA VAL A 73 -19.39 13.32 21.92
C VAL A 73 -18.08 12.61 21.66
N ALA A 74 -17.67 12.48 20.40
CA ALA A 74 -16.41 11.83 20.05
C ALA A 74 -15.20 12.60 20.61
N GLY A 75 -15.17 13.93 20.46
CA GLY A 75 -14.05 14.77 20.88
C GLY A 75 -13.88 14.81 22.40
N ILE A 76 -14.98 14.83 23.16
CA ILE A 76 -14.92 14.73 24.63
C ILE A 76 -14.42 13.34 25.06
N THR A 77 -14.91 12.27 24.44
CA THR A 77 -14.46 10.89 24.73
C THR A 77 -12.96 10.76 24.50
N VAL A 78 -12.49 11.15 23.32
CA VAL A 78 -11.08 11.04 22.95
C VAL A 78 -10.23 11.96 23.82
N GLY A 79 -10.71 13.18 24.11
CA GLY A 79 -10.05 14.13 25.01
C GLY A 79 -9.80 13.58 26.41
N ALA A 80 -10.74 12.82 26.97
CA ALA A 80 -10.56 12.20 28.29
C ALA A 80 -9.49 11.09 28.29
N VAL A 81 -9.37 10.34 27.19
CA VAL A 81 -8.44 9.21 27.08
C VAL A 81 -7.04 9.66 26.64
N VAL A 82 -6.95 10.69 25.77
CA VAL A 82 -5.69 11.12 25.18
C VAL A 82 -4.74 11.71 26.21
N VAL A 83 -5.24 12.41 27.24
CA VAL A 83 -4.41 13.04 28.28
C VAL A 83 -3.51 12.02 28.99
N PRO A 84 -4.04 11.02 29.72
CA PRO A 84 -3.22 10.04 30.43
C PRO A 84 -2.37 9.16 29.49
N GLN A 85 -2.91 8.82 28.33
CA GLN A 85 -2.21 7.98 27.36
C GLN A 85 -0.96 8.68 26.79
N SER A 86 -1.08 9.96 26.45
CA SER A 86 0.02 10.74 25.89
C SER A 86 1.16 10.94 26.89
N MET A 87 0.82 11.09 28.18
CA MET A 87 1.82 11.17 29.25
C MET A 87 2.63 9.86 29.35
N GLY A 88 1.99 8.70 29.19
CA GLY A 88 2.67 7.41 29.16
C GLY A 88 3.63 7.28 27.98
N TYR A 89 3.22 7.73 26.78
CA TYR A 89 4.06 7.67 25.58
C TYR A 89 5.26 8.61 25.63
N ALA A 90 5.12 9.80 26.23
CA ALA A 90 6.27 10.66 26.47
C ALA A 90 7.34 9.97 27.36
N ARG A 91 6.94 9.15 28.34
CA ARG A 91 7.88 8.37 29.14
C ARG A 91 8.60 7.30 28.32
N LEU A 92 7.90 6.63 27.39
CA LEU A 92 8.54 5.68 26.46
C LEU A 92 9.58 6.36 25.57
N ALA A 93 9.36 7.63 25.23
CA ALA A 93 10.31 8.45 24.50
C ALA A 93 11.44 9.02 25.36
N ASN A 94 11.54 8.66 26.65
CA ASN A 94 12.49 9.27 27.61
C ASN A 94 12.36 10.80 27.70
N LEU A 95 11.14 11.32 27.56
CA LEU A 95 10.82 12.73 27.67
C LEU A 95 9.92 13.03 28.87
N PRO A 96 9.95 14.26 29.40
CA PRO A 96 8.97 14.71 30.40
C PRO A 96 7.53 14.57 29.87
N VAL A 97 6.61 14.17 30.74
CA VAL A 97 5.22 13.80 30.38
C VAL A 97 4.45 14.89 29.62
N GLN A 98 4.78 16.17 29.84
CA GLN A 98 4.17 17.31 29.16
C GLN A 98 4.37 17.30 27.63
N TYR A 99 5.49 16.78 27.14
CA TYR A 99 5.76 16.66 25.69
C TYR A 99 4.71 15.78 25.00
N GLY A 100 4.14 14.80 25.71
CA GLY A 100 3.04 13.99 25.20
C GLY A 100 1.76 14.80 24.99
N LEU A 101 1.44 15.68 25.95
CA LEU A 101 0.25 16.54 25.89
C LEU A 101 0.37 17.55 24.74
N TYR A 102 1.55 18.15 24.57
CA TYR A 102 1.83 19.07 23.46
C TYR A 102 1.68 18.38 22.10
N THR A 103 2.21 17.16 22.00
CA THR A 103 2.13 16.34 20.78
C THR A 103 0.70 15.98 20.41
N SER A 104 -0.12 15.63 21.40
CA SER A 104 -1.55 15.36 21.18
C SER A 104 -2.34 16.60 20.81
N PHE A 105 -2.04 17.75 21.43
CA PHE A 105 -2.70 19.02 21.11
C PHE A 105 -2.41 19.46 19.67
N ILE A 106 -1.14 19.58 19.28
CA ILE A 106 -0.80 19.98 17.91
C ILE A 106 -1.33 18.98 16.89
N GLY A 107 -1.19 17.67 17.17
CA GLY A 107 -1.64 16.63 16.27
C GLY A 107 -3.08 16.82 15.82
N VAL A 108 -4.00 17.00 16.77
CA VAL A 108 -5.43 17.13 16.45
C VAL A 108 -5.82 18.51 15.91
N VAL A 109 -5.07 19.58 16.27
CA VAL A 109 -5.31 20.94 15.75
C VAL A 109 -4.87 21.09 14.29
N ILE A 110 -3.74 20.49 13.90
CA ILE A 110 -3.26 20.62 12.51
C ILE A 110 -4.01 19.67 11.58
N TYR A 111 -4.37 18.48 12.07
CA TYR A 111 -4.94 17.44 11.23
C TYR A 111 -6.19 17.90 10.48
N TRP A 112 -7.13 18.59 11.13
CA TRP A 112 -8.42 18.94 10.50
C TRP A 112 -8.31 19.80 9.23
N PHE A 113 -7.23 20.59 9.08
CA PHE A 113 -7.01 21.42 7.89
C PHE A 113 -6.73 20.59 6.65
N PHE A 114 -5.96 19.50 6.84
CA PHE A 114 -5.42 18.69 5.76
C PHE A 114 -6.05 17.30 5.68
N ALA A 115 -6.86 16.90 6.66
CA ALA A 115 -7.41 15.56 6.79
C ALA A 115 -8.35 15.17 5.64
N THR A 116 -8.22 13.92 5.20
CA THR A 116 -9.24 13.24 4.38
C THR A 116 -9.99 12.18 5.17
N SER A 117 -9.41 11.68 6.26
CA SER A 117 -10.05 10.73 7.17
C SER A 117 -10.72 11.43 8.35
N LYS A 118 -11.98 11.06 8.63
CA LYS A 118 -12.77 11.65 9.73
C LYS A 118 -12.47 11.04 11.10
N ASP A 119 -11.88 9.85 11.15
CA ASP A 119 -11.77 9.05 12.37
C ASP A 119 -10.38 9.08 13.01
N ILE A 120 -9.39 9.67 12.34
CA ILE A 120 -8.01 9.64 12.84
C ILE A 120 -7.77 10.71 13.90
N THR A 121 -7.05 10.29 14.94
CA THR A 121 -6.48 11.18 15.94
C THR A 121 -4.95 11.14 15.85
N ILE A 122 -4.31 12.25 15.45
CA ILE A 122 -2.86 12.37 15.44
C ILE A 122 -2.33 12.69 16.85
N GLY A 123 -1.15 12.15 17.19
CA GLY A 123 -0.39 12.52 18.39
C GLY A 123 0.70 11.49 18.69
N PRO A 124 1.16 11.36 19.93
CA PRO A 124 2.18 10.37 20.28
C PRO A 124 1.59 8.96 20.22
N VAL A 125 2.42 8.01 19.80
CA VAL A 125 2.09 6.58 19.74
C VAL A 125 3.25 5.78 20.31
N ALA A 126 2.96 4.63 20.91
CA ALA A 126 3.95 3.77 21.56
C ALA A 126 5.13 3.46 20.64
N THR A 127 4.86 3.07 19.40
CA THR A 127 5.85 2.63 18.41
C THR A 127 6.95 3.67 18.19
N ILE A 128 6.57 4.86 17.71
CA ILE A 128 7.54 5.93 17.45
C ILE A 128 8.16 6.47 18.74
N SER A 129 7.42 6.44 19.86
CA SER A 129 7.96 6.87 21.15
C SER A 129 9.08 5.94 21.61
N THR A 130 8.92 4.62 21.49
CA THR A 130 9.96 3.65 21.84
C THR A 130 11.19 3.78 20.94
N VAL A 131 10.99 3.93 19.62
CA VAL A 131 12.11 4.17 18.67
C VAL A 131 12.86 5.44 19.05
N LEU A 132 12.14 6.52 19.32
CA LEU A 132 12.74 7.79 19.72
C LEU A 132 13.46 7.71 21.08
N GLY A 133 12.88 7.01 22.05
CA GLY A 133 13.51 6.78 23.35
C GLY A 133 14.84 6.04 23.21
N GLY A 134 14.92 5.05 22.32
CA GLY A 134 16.17 4.38 21.95
C GLY A 134 17.20 5.34 21.34
N ILE A 135 16.79 6.13 20.34
CA ILE A 135 17.66 7.13 19.69
C ILE A 135 18.20 8.13 20.71
N ILE A 136 17.35 8.65 21.60
CA ILE A 136 17.76 9.58 22.66
C ILE A 136 18.77 8.92 23.58
N THR A 137 18.49 7.69 24.03
CA THR A 137 19.37 6.95 24.94
C THR A 137 20.73 6.69 24.32
N ASP A 138 20.78 6.29 23.05
CA ASP A 138 22.03 5.96 22.37
C ASP A 138 22.87 7.20 22.11
N ILE A 139 22.27 8.31 21.68
CA ILE A 139 22.99 9.57 21.48
C ILE A 139 23.47 10.14 22.82
N GLN A 140 22.67 10.06 23.89
CA GLN A 140 23.05 10.61 25.20
C GLN A 140 24.15 9.80 25.90
N LYS A 141 24.35 8.53 25.54
CA LYS A 141 25.51 7.75 26.02
C LYS A 141 26.82 8.36 25.53
N ASP A 142 26.88 8.76 24.26
CA ASP A 142 28.10 9.30 23.65
C ASP A 142 28.20 10.83 23.80
N HIS A 143 27.06 11.52 23.90
CA HIS A 143 26.94 12.99 23.96
C HIS A 143 25.95 13.43 25.05
N PRO A 144 26.33 13.39 26.34
CA PRO A 144 25.44 13.72 27.45
C PRO A 144 25.08 15.22 27.54
N ASP A 145 25.78 16.09 26.81
CA ASP A 145 25.51 17.52 26.71
C ASP A 145 24.25 17.84 25.88
N ILE A 146 23.76 16.88 25.09
CA ILE A 146 22.59 17.05 24.24
C ILE A 146 21.33 16.61 25.00
N GLY A 147 20.40 17.55 25.17
CA GLY A 147 19.12 17.27 25.83
C GLY A 147 18.21 16.38 24.97
N GLY A 148 17.57 15.37 25.58
CA GLY A 148 16.60 14.51 24.92
C GLY A 148 15.50 15.25 24.15
N PRO A 149 14.90 16.35 24.67
CA PRO A 149 13.94 17.15 23.92
C PRO A 149 14.50 17.70 22.60
N GLU A 150 15.76 18.12 22.58
CA GLU A 150 16.36 18.69 21.37
C GLU A 150 16.49 17.65 20.25
N ILE A 151 16.89 16.43 20.61
CA ILE A 151 16.95 15.29 19.69
C ILE A 151 15.54 14.99 19.17
N ALA A 152 14.55 14.90 20.07
CA ALA A 152 13.16 14.63 19.73
C ALA A 152 12.56 15.64 18.75
N LEU A 153 12.77 16.93 19.02
CA LEU A 153 12.28 18.03 18.19
C LEU A 153 12.96 18.04 16.82
N SER A 154 14.26 17.76 16.77
CA SER A 154 15.03 17.66 15.53
C SER A 154 14.55 16.48 14.66
N VAL A 155 14.31 15.31 15.27
CA VAL A 155 13.79 14.13 14.58
C VAL A 155 12.39 14.40 14.02
N ALA A 156 11.49 15.02 14.83
CA ALA A 156 10.16 15.40 14.38
C ALA A 156 10.23 16.32 13.14
N MET A 157 11.02 17.38 13.22
CA MET A 157 11.09 18.38 12.15
C MET A 157 11.65 17.78 10.86
N LEU A 158 12.74 17.00 10.93
CA LEU A 158 13.35 16.38 9.74
C LEU A 158 12.44 15.31 9.12
N CYS A 159 11.83 14.44 9.94
CA CYS A 159 10.87 13.47 9.44
C CYS A 159 9.66 14.16 8.81
N GLY A 160 9.17 15.23 9.44
CA GLY A 160 8.08 16.06 8.94
C GLY A 160 8.40 16.68 7.57
N CYS A 161 9.60 17.22 7.38
CA CYS A 161 10.06 17.76 6.10
C CYS A 161 10.08 16.69 4.99
N ILE A 162 10.64 15.50 5.28
CA ILE A 162 10.71 14.40 4.30
C ILE A 162 9.30 13.95 3.91
N ILE A 163 8.42 13.75 4.90
CA ILE A 163 7.06 13.26 4.65
C ILE A 163 6.21 14.34 3.95
N ALA A 164 6.34 15.60 4.34
CA ALA A 164 5.67 16.71 3.66
C ALA A 164 6.11 16.80 2.19
N PHE A 165 7.41 16.65 1.91
CA PHE A 165 7.92 16.59 0.54
C PHE A 165 7.27 15.45 -0.26
N MET A 166 7.21 14.23 0.32
CA MET A 166 6.54 13.10 -0.33
C MET A 166 5.05 13.39 -0.60
N GLY A 167 4.36 14.04 0.33
CA GLY A 167 2.97 14.45 0.17
C GLY A 167 2.76 15.48 -0.94
N PHE A 168 3.57 16.55 -0.96
CA PHE A 168 3.50 17.58 -2.00
C PHE A 168 3.87 17.02 -3.38
N ALA A 169 4.85 16.12 -3.45
CA ALA A 169 5.24 15.39 -4.66
C ALA A 169 4.23 14.31 -5.10
N ARG A 170 3.12 14.13 -4.37
CA ARG A 170 2.08 13.12 -4.64
C ARG A 170 2.61 11.69 -4.73
N LEU A 171 3.60 11.37 -3.90
CA LEU A 171 4.17 10.01 -3.80
C LEU A 171 3.27 9.05 -2.99
N GLY A 172 2.01 9.42 -2.76
CA GLY A 172 1.03 8.58 -2.07
C GLY A 172 0.73 7.27 -2.78
N PHE A 173 1.02 7.15 -4.10
CA PHE A 173 0.83 5.89 -4.83
C PHE A 173 1.70 4.74 -4.30
N ILE A 174 2.85 5.05 -3.67
CA ILE A 174 3.76 4.03 -3.08
C ILE A 174 3.02 3.21 -2.01
N ILE A 175 1.99 3.81 -1.40
CA ILE A 175 1.21 3.21 -0.34
C ILE A 175 0.16 2.22 -0.87
N ASP A 176 -0.15 2.27 -2.18
CA ASP A 176 -1.08 1.34 -2.81
C ASP A 176 -0.47 -0.04 -3.09
N PHE A 177 0.85 -0.17 -2.92
CA PHE A 177 1.53 -1.46 -2.87
C PHE A 177 1.28 -2.25 -1.58
N ILE A 178 0.63 -1.67 -0.56
CA ILE A 178 0.25 -2.37 0.67
C ILE A 178 -1.10 -3.07 0.46
N PRO A 179 -1.15 -4.40 0.35
CA PRO A 179 -2.38 -5.09 0.03
C PRO A 179 -3.28 -5.24 1.26
N VAL A 180 -4.56 -5.53 1.01
CA VAL A 180 -5.59 -5.68 2.06
C VAL A 180 -5.23 -6.73 3.12
N PRO A 181 -4.67 -7.91 2.79
CA PRO A 181 -4.27 -8.90 3.79
C PRO A 181 -3.20 -8.38 4.76
N ALA A 182 -2.25 -7.57 4.28
CA ALA A 182 -1.21 -6.94 5.10
C ALA A 182 -1.81 -5.93 6.09
N ILE A 183 -2.69 -5.04 5.61
CA ILE A 183 -3.41 -4.07 6.47
C ILE A 183 -4.25 -4.81 7.52
N THR A 184 -4.91 -5.89 7.12
CA THR A 184 -5.77 -6.68 8.01
C THR A 184 -4.96 -7.41 9.08
N ALA A 185 -3.82 -8.00 8.70
CA ALA A 185 -2.90 -8.64 9.66
C ALA A 185 -2.33 -7.64 10.65
N PHE A 186 -1.90 -6.46 10.16
CA PHE A 186 -1.43 -5.37 11.00
C PHE A 186 -2.53 -4.87 11.95
N MET A 187 -3.77 -4.70 11.47
CA MET A 187 -4.91 -4.28 12.30
C MET A 187 -5.20 -5.29 13.42
N VAL A 188 -5.33 -6.58 13.09
CA VAL A 188 -5.61 -7.62 14.08
C VAL A 188 -4.44 -7.78 15.06
N GLY A 189 -3.20 -7.78 14.56
CA GLY A 189 -1.99 -7.83 15.38
C GLY A 189 -1.88 -6.63 16.33
N SER A 190 -2.12 -5.41 15.84
CA SER A 190 -2.19 -4.19 16.65
C SER A 190 -3.28 -4.29 17.72
N ALA A 191 -4.47 -4.76 17.34
CA ALA A 191 -5.59 -4.86 18.24
C ALA A 191 -5.32 -5.85 19.38
N LEU A 192 -4.75 -7.02 19.07
CA LEU A 192 -4.34 -8.02 20.07
C LEU A 192 -3.24 -7.46 20.98
N SER A 193 -2.20 -6.86 20.41
CA SER A 193 -1.09 -6.28 21.19
C SER A 193 -1.58 -5.20 22.15
N ILE A 194 -2.44 -4.28 21.69
CA ILE A 194 -3.02 -3.23 22.53
C ILE A 194 -3.91 -3.84 23.61
N CYS A 195 -4.83 -4.74 23.26
CA CYS A 195 -5.73 -5.37 24.23
C CYS A 195 -4.95 -6.08 25.33
N THR A 196 -3.96 -6.90 24.98
CA THR A 196 -3.09 -7.58 25.95
C THR A 196 -2.31 -6.58 26.80
N GLY A 197 -1.72 -5.54 26.21
CA GLY A 197 -1.00 -4.49 26.94
C GLY A 197 -1.88 -3.71 27.93
N GLN A 198 -3.19 -3.63 27.69
CA GLN A 198 -4.13 -2.99 28.61
C GLN A 198 -4.56 -3.90 29.79
N VAL A 199 -4.35 -5.21 29.73
CA VAL A 199 -4.79 -6.13 30.81
C VAL A 199 -4.07 -5.82 32.12
N LYS A 200 -2.79 -5.43 32.07
CA LYS A 200 -2.02 -5.00 33.25
C LYS A 200 -2.73 -3.87 34.01
N GLY A 201 -3.18 -2.85 33.27
CA GLY A 201 -3.91 -1.70 33.82
C GLY A 201 -5.33 -2.05 34.24
N LEU A 202 -6.00 -2.94 33.51
CA LEU A 202 -7.35 -3.42 33.81
C LEU A 202 -7.43 -4.14 35.16
N LEU A 203 -6.43 -4.97 35.47
CA LEU A 203 -6.35 -5.76 36.71
C LEU A 203 -5.61 -5.05 37.85
N GLY A 204 -4.96 -3.91 37.57
CA GLY A 204 -4.12 -3.21 38.55
C GLY A 204 -2.94 -4.04 39.05
N GLN A 205 -2.27 -4.78 38.15
CA GLN A 205 -1.12 -5.60 38.53
C GLN A 205 0.07 -4.71 38.95
N THR A 206 0.66 -5.03 40.09
CA THR A 206 1.85 -4.33 40.61
C THR A 206 3.17 -4.91 40.08
N GLY A 207 3.12 -5.98 39.29
CA GLY A 207 4.29 -6.60 38.69
C GLY A 207 5.06 -5.61 37.79
N ASP A 208 6.36 -5.52 37.99
CA ASP A 208 7.23 -4.68 37.17
C ASP A 208 7.65 -5.43 35.91
N PHE A 209 6.77 -5.41 34.92
CA PHE A 209 7.06 -5.88 33.57
C PHE A 209 6.64 -4.85 32.53
N GLU A 210 7.42 -4.77 31.46
CA GLU A 210 7.23 -3.81 30.38
C GLU A 210 6.14 -4.27 29.41
N THR A 211 5.18 -3.39 29.14
CA THR A 211 4.10 -3.59 28.16
C THR A 211 4.51 -3.19 26.74
N SER A 212 5.80 -2.89 26.52
CA SER A 212 6.38 -2.57 25.22
C SER A 212 7.12 -3.77 24.59
N THR A 213 7.05 -4.93 25.25
CA THR A 213 7.64 -6.18 24.77
C THR A 213 6.75 -6.87 23.73
N PRO A 214 7.24 -7.88 22.99
CA PRO A 214 6.40 -8.65 22.08
C PRO A 214 5.17 -9.22 22.78
N THR A 215 4.03 -9.24 22.07
CA THR A 215 2.71 -9.56 22.62
C THR A 215 2.70 -10.88 23.40
N TYR A 216 3.38 -11.92 22.91
CA TYR A 216 3.44 -13.21 23.58
C TYR A 216 4.08 -13.14 24.99
N ARG A 217 5.09 -12.29 25.19
CA ARG A 217 5.73 -12.09 26.51
C ARG A 217 4.77 -11.39 27.45
N ILE A 218 4.07 -10.36 26.98
CA ILE A 218 3.06 -9.66 27.78
C ILE A 218 2.00 -10.64 28.26
N ILE A 219 1.54 -11.58 27.42
CA ILE A 219 0.59 -12.63 27.85
C ILE A 219 1.18 -13.49 28.96
N ILE A 220 2.41 -14.00 28.78
CA ILE A 220 3.08 -14.86 29.76
C ILE A 220 3.27 -14.11 31.10
N ASP A 221 3.77 -12.88 31.05
CA ASP A 221 4.00 -12.06 32.23
C ASP A 221 2.69 -11.69 32.93
N THR A 222 1.65 -11.36 32.17
CA THR A 222 0.32 -11.08 32.72
C THR A 222 -0.25 -12.28 33.48
N LEU A 223 -0.05 -13.50 32.96
CA LEU A 223 -0.47 -14.74 33.64
C LEU A 223 0.42 -15.04 34.86
N ARG A 224 1.72 -14.81 34.75
CA ARG A 224 2.68 -15.01 35.85
C ARG A 224 2.42 -14.08 37.03
N TYR A 225 2.09 -12.82 36.76
CA TYR A 225 1.79 -11.79 37.76
C TYR A 225 0.29 -11.70 38.06
N LEU A 226 -0.53 -12.65 37.64
CA LEU A 226 -1.96 -12.67 37.97
C LEU A 226 -2.23 -12.62 39.49
N PRO A 227 -1.46 -13.31 40.36
CA PRO A 227 -1.64 -13.20 41.81
C PRO A 227 -1.35 -11.82 42.40
N THR A 228 -0.66 -10.92 41.69
CA THR A 228 -0.36 -9.55 42.17
C THR A 228 -1.42 -8.53 41.75
N ALA A 229 -2.51 -8.97 41.11
CA ALA A 229 -3.63 -8.12 40.75
C ALA A 229 -4.31 -7.54 42.00
N GLN A 230 -4.54 -6.22 42.00
CA GLN A 230 -5.24 -5.55 43.08
C GLN A 230 -6.75 -5.67 42.89
N GLY A 231 -7.45 -6.21 43.90
CA GLY A 231 -8.89 -6.47 43.83
C GLY A 231 -9.74 -5.22 43.53
N TYR A 232 -9.37 -4.05 44.07
CA TYR A 232 -10.09 -2.80 43.83
C TYR A 232 -9.93 -2.28 42.40
N ASP A 233 -8.71 -2.27 41.85
CA ASP A 233 -8.46 -1.90 40.45
C ASP A 233 -9.16 -2.87 39.49
N ALA A 234 -9.03 -4.18 39.73
CA ALA A 234 -9.70 -5.20 38.94
C ALA A 234 -11.23 -5.06 38.99
N ALA A 235 -11.81 -4.75 40.15
CA ALA A 235 -13.24 -4.48 40.28
C ALA A 235 -13.64 -3.27 39.43
N MET A 236 -12.90 -2.16 39.48
CA MET A 236 -13.18 -0.97 38.67
C MET A 236 -13.06 -1.26 37.16
N GLY A 237 -12.01 -1.96 36.74
CA GLY A 237 -11.75 -2.28 35.34
C GLY A 237 -12.76 -3.27 34.75
N LEU A 238 -12.95 -4.42 35.41
CA LEU A 238 -13.82 -5.51 34.92
C LEU A 238 -15.30 -5.09 34.91
N THR A 239 -15.76 -4.37 35.95
CA THR A 239 -17.15 -3.88 35.96
C THR A 239 -17.36 -2.81 34.89
N ALA A 240 -16.39 -1.92 34.66
CA ALA A 240 -16.50 -0.93 33.58
C ALA A 240 -16.54 -1.61 32.20
N LEU A 241 -15.71 -2.63 31.98
CA LEU A 241 -15.68 -3.40 30.74
C LEU A 241 -17.00 -4.13 30.50
N PHE A 242 -17.51 -4.82 31.52
CA PHE A 242 -18.80 -5.51 31.46
C PHE A 242 -19.95 -4.52 31.21
N ALA A 243 -19.94 -3.37 31.88
CA ALA A 243 -20.93 -2.32 31.68
C ALA A 243 -20.89 -1.74 30.26
N LEU A 244 -19.72 -1.55 29.66
CA LEU A 244 -19.59 -1.08 28.27
C LEU A 244 -20.23 -2.05 27.27
N TYR A 245 -19.92 -3.35 27.38
CA TYR A 245 -20.53 -4.37 26.52
C TYR A 245 -22.02 -4.56 26.82
N GLY A 246 -22.42 -4.50 28.10
CA GLY A 246 -23.82 -4.57 28.53
C GLY A 246 -24.66 -3.43 27.97
N LEU A 247 -24.18 -2.18 28.08
CA LEU A 247 -24.82 -1.00 27.50
C LEU A 247 -24.91 -1.10 25.98
N ARG A 248 -23.84 -1.55 25.30
CA ARG A 248 -23.87 -1.77 23.85
C ARG A 248 -24.95 -2.77 23.45
N SER A 249 -24.98 -3.94 24.07
CA SER A 249 -25.96 -5.00 23.78
C SER A 249 -27.38 -4.52 24.09
N GLY A 250 -27.57 -3.82 25.21
CA GLY A 250 -28.85 -3.25 25.61
C GLY A 250 -29.39 -2.20 24.63
N PHE A 251 -28.55 -1.26 24.20
CA PHE A 251 -28.94 -0.24 23.21
C PHE A 251 -29.20 -0.85 21.82
N ASN A 252 -28.39 -1.81 21.38
CA ASN A 252 -28.60 -2.49 20.10
C ASN A 252 -29.91 -3.30 20.10
N TYR A 253 -30.17 -4.06 21.17
CA TYR A 253 -31.42 -4.80 21.34
C TYR A 253 -32.63 -3.86 21.39
N SER A 254 -32.52 -2.75 22.12
CA SER A 254 -33.60 -1.76 22.24
C SER A 254 -33.88 -1.03 20.93
N ALA A 255 -32.83 -0.72 20.15
CA ALA A 255 -32.95 -0.13 18.82
C ALA A 255 -33.66 -1.09 17.85
N ALA A 256 -33.34 -2.39 17.90
CA ALA A 256 -33.99 -3.41 17.08
C ALA A 256 -35.46 -3.61 17.47
N LYS A 257 -35.78 -3.62 18.77
CA LYS A 257 -37.14 -3.84 19.28
C LYS A 257 -38.05 -2.62 19.11
N LYS A 258 -37.51 -1.40 19.23
CA LYS A 258 -38.27 -0.13 19.12
C LYS A 258 -37.67 0.76 18.02
N PRO A 259 -37.94 0.47 16.72
CA PRO A 259 -37.36 1.22 15.61
C PRO A 259 -37.72 2.72 15.61
N ARG A 260 -38.87 3.10 16.19
CA ARG A 260 -39.27 4.51 16.38
C ARG A 260 -38.25 5.33 17.19
N PHE A 261 -37.54 4.71 18.13
CA PHE A 261 -36.53 5.34 18.98
C PHE A 261 -35.10 4.92 18.63
N ALA A 262 -34.88 4.25 17.50
CA ALA A 262 -33.56 3.73 17.12
C ALA A 262 -32.49 4.84 17.04
N LYS A 263 -32.85 6.05 16.59
CA LYS A 263 -31.93 7.20 16.57
C LYS A 263 -31.48 7.59 17.98
N LEU A 264 -32.39 7.62 18.96
CA LEU A 264 -32.07 7.93 20.35
C LEU A 264 -31.14 6.87 20.94
N PHE A 265 -31.45 5.58 20.75
CA PHE A 265 -30.60 4.48 21.22
C PHE A 265 -29.23 4.47 20.55
N PHE A 266 -29.14 4.86 19.27
CA PHE A 266 -27.86 5.04 18.58
C PHE A 266 -27.01 6.14 19.24
N PHE A 267 -27.59 7.32 19.53
CA PHE A 267 -26.88 8.41 20.21
C PHE A 267 -26.48 8.05 21.65
N LEU A 268 -27.36 7.39 22.40
CA LEU A 268 -27.02 6.86 23.74
C LEU A 268 -25.91 5.81 23.67
N GLY A 269 -25.92 4.97 22.63
CA GLY A 269 -24.86 4.02 22.35
C GLY A 269 -23.52 4.66 22.04
N ALA A 270 -23.50 5.82 21.39
CA ALA A 270 -22.30 6.61 21.15
C ALA A 270 -21.77 7.28 22.43
N LEU A 271 -22.67 7.74 23.30
CA LEU A 271 -22.35 8.38 24.60
C LEU A 271 -21.80 7.41 25.66
N ARG A 272 -21.98 6.08 25.48
CA ARG A 272 -21.65 5.07 26.49
C ARG A 272 -20.24 5.22 27.07
N THR A 273 -19.26 5.55 26.23
CA THR A 273 -17.86 5.61 26.65
C THR A 273 -17.63 6.80 27.59
N VAL A 274 -18.15 7.98 27.25
CA VAL A 274 -18.09 9.17 28.12
C VAL A 274 -18.84 8.92 29.42
N LEU A 275 -20.03 8.34 29.35
CA LEU A 275 -20.86 8.08 30.53
C LEU A 275 -20.17 7.11 31.50
N ILE A 276 -19.51 6.07 31.00
CA ILE A 276 -18.74 5.14 31.84
C ILE A 276 -17.51 5.81 32.44
N ILE A 277 -16.75 6.59 31.67
CA ILE A 277 -15.60 7.35 32.21
C ILE A 277 -16.07 8.30 33.32
N ALA A 278 -17.14 9.06 33.09
CA ALA A 278 -17.70 9.99 34.07
C ALA A 278 -18.23 9.28 35.32
N LEU A 279 -18.99 8.20 35.16
CA LEU A 279 -19.54 7.41 36.27
C LEU A 279 -18.43 6.88 37.18
N TYR A 280 -17.39 6.26 36.60
CA TYR A 280 -16.29 5.68 37.37
C TYR A 280 -15.36 6.75 37.96
N ALA A 281 -15.24 7.91 37.30
CA ALA A 281 -14.56 9.07 37.88
C ALA A 281 -15.31 9.63 39.10
N LEU A 282 -16.66 9.68 39.07
CA LEU A 282 -17.47 10.09 40.22
C LEU A 282 -17.42 9.09 41.37
N ILE A 283 -17.46 7.79 41.07
CA ILE A 283 -17.27 6.72 42.07
C ILE A 283 -15.87 6.88 42.71
N SER A 284 -14.85 7.09 41.90
CA SER A 284 -13.48 7.32 42.38
C SER A 284 -13.34 8.59 43.21
N LEU A 285 -14.00 9.67 42.82
CA LEU A 285 -14.05 10.89 43.61
C LEU A 285 -14.68 10.60 44.98
N GLY A 286 -15.82 9.92 45.04
CA GLY A 286 -16.49 9.58 46.30
C GLY A 286 -15.62 8.72 47.23
N VAL A 287 -14.89 7.75 46.68
CA VAL A 287 -14.03 6.83 47.44
C VAL A 287 -12.71 7.50 47.87
N ASN A 288 -12.10 8.30 46.99
CA ASN A 288 -10.75 8.84 47.17
C ASN A 288 -10.73 10.32 47.58
N HIS A 289 -11.89 10.97 47.79
CA HIS A 289 -11.97 12.37 48.23
C HIS A 289 -11.13 12.63 49.49
N HIS A 290 -11.23 11.73 50.47
CA HIS A 290 -10.51 11.81 51.75
C HIS A 290 -9.19 11.02 51.77
N ARG A 291 -8.78 10.44 50.63
CA ARG A 291 -7.61 9.55 50.50
C ARG A 291 -6.70 9.99 49.35
N ARG A 292 -6.39 11.28 49.28
CA ARG A 292 -5.61 11.83 48.15
C ARG A 292 -4.17 11.28 48.11
N ASP A 293 -3.58 11.06 49.28
CA ASP A 293 -2.18 10.60 49.42
C ASP A 293 -2.03 9.07 49.36
N ASN A 294 -3.11 8.32 49.64
CA ASN A 294 -3.13 6.86 49.53
C ASN A 294 -4.44 6.40 48.85
N PRO A 295 -4.57 6.58 47.53
CA PRO A 295 -5.78 6.21 46.81
C PRO A 295 -6.03 4.70 46.88
N ALA A 296 -7.30 4.30 46.92
CA ALA A 296 -7.69 2.89 47.03
C ALA A 296 -7.34 2.04 45.79
N PHE A 297 -7.05 2.70 44.67
CA PHE A 297 -6.70 2.09 43.38
C PHE A 297 -5.96 3.10 42.50
N ALA A 298 -5.37 2.65 41.38
CA ALA A 298 -4.47 3.46 40.58
C ALA A 298 -5.18 4.57 39.79
N LEU A 299 -4.80 5.83 40.06
CA LEU A 299 -5.35 7.03 39.42
C LEU A 299 -4.41 7.62 38.35
N VAL A 300 -4.96 8.44 37.45
CA VAL A 300 -4.18 9.20 36.45
C VAL A 300 -3.15 10.12 37.12
N GLY A 301 -3.55 10.83 38.18
CA GLY A 301 -2.67 11.71 38.95
C GLY A 301 -2.57 13.12 38.39
N ASN A 302 -1.50 13.85 38.78
CA ASN A 302 -1.33 15.26 38.42
C ASN A 302 -0.95 15.43 36.94
N VAL A 303 -1.70 16.29 36.25
CA VAL A 303 -1.42 16.71 34.87
C VAL A 303 -0.60 18.01 34.92
N PRO A 304 0.54 18.09 34.21
CA PRO A 304 1.32 19.33 34.11
C PRO A 304 0.48 20.47 33.54
N LYS A 305 0.71 21.69 34.05
CA LYS A 305 -0.01 22.88 33.59
C LYS A 305 0.76 23.61 32.49
N GLY A 306 0.03 24.24 31.58
CA GLY A 306 0.59 25.23 30.66
C GLY A 306 1.40 24.69 29.48
N PHE A 307 1.82 25.62 28.61
CA PHE A 307 2.77 25.40 27.52
C PHE A 307 4.14 26.00 27.88
N ASP A 308 4.80 25.42 28.87
CA ASP A 308 6.02 26.00 29.45
C ASP A 308 7.29 25.72 28.62
N LYS A 309 7.15 24.98 27.52
CA LYS A 309 8.25 24.56 26.62
C LYS A 309 7.98 24.92 25.14
N ALA A 310 7.04 25.83 24.89
CA ALA A 310 6.88 26.40 23.55
C ALA A 310 8.09 27.27 23.21
N GLY A 311 8.60 27.15 21.98
CA GLY A 311 9.80 27.84 21.55
C GLY A 311 10.27 27.39 20.18
N VAL A 312 11.14 28.18 19.55
CA VAL A 312 11.74 27.82 18.26
C VAL A 312 12.65 26.59 18.47
N PRO A 313 12.46 25.49 17.72
CA PRO A 313 13.31 24.31 17.84
C PRO A 313 14.75 24.65 17.41
N VAL A 314 15.72 24.36 18.27
CA VAL A 314 17.14 24.59 17.98
C VAL A 314 17.67 23.41 17.17
N LEU A 315 17.89 23.62 15.87
CA LEU A 315 18.47 22.62 14.97
C LEU A 315 19.99 22.79 14.90
N ARG A 316 20.73 22.11 15.77
CA ARG A 316 22.20 22.07 15.70
C ARG A 316 22.66 21.10 14.62
N ALA A 317 23.59 21.54 13.76
CA ALA A 317 24.17 20.69 12.72
C ALA A 317 24.85 19.42 13.29
N SER A 318 25.39 19.50 14.51
CA SER A 318 25.95 18.35 15.23
C SER A 318 24.90 17.28 15.52
N VAL A 319 23.72 17.68 16.01
CA VAL A 319 22.59 16.78 16.29
C VAL A 319 22.07 16.16 15.00
N ILE A 320 21.92 16.97 13.94
CA ILE A 320 21.46 16.49 12.62
C ILE A 320 22.38 15.36 12.12
N LYS A 321 23.70 15.54 12.18
CA LYS A 321 24.66 14.53 11.73
C LYS A 321 24.51 13.19 12.48
N LEU A 322 24.15 13.23 13.76
CA LEU A 322 23.94 12.04 14.59
C LEU A 322 22.62 11.31 14.27
N ILE A 323 21.55 12.06 13.96
CA ILE A 323 20.22 11.47 13.72
C ILE A 323 19.97 11.04 12.27
N VAL A 324 20.74 11.55 11.30
CA VAL A 324 20.50 11.29 9.86
C VAL A 324 20.44 9.79 9.51
N SER A 325 21.27 8.95 10.13
CA SER A 325 21.26 7.50 9.90
C SER A 325 19.98 6.82 10.40
N GLN A 326 19.30 7.40 11.39
CA GLN A 326 18.07 6.88 12.01
C GLN A 326 16.79 7.41 11.35
N LEU A 327 16.89 8.48 10.54
CA LEU A 327 15.74 9.11 9.89
C LEU A 327 14.96 8.16 8.96
N PRO A 328 15.57 7.31 8.12
CA PRO A 328 14.81 6.43 7.24
C PRO A 328 13.87 5.51 8.02
N ALA A 329 14.34 4.93 9.13
CA ALA A 329 13.53 4.08 9.99
C ALA A 329 12.36 4.85 10.63
N CYS A 330 12.62 6.07 11.12
CA CYS A 330 11.59 6.92 11.72
C CYS A 330 10.52 7.36 10.70
N VAL A 331 10.94 7.77 9.50
CA VAL A 331 10.04 8.20 8.41
C VAL A 331 9.15 7.04 7.98
N ILE A 332 9.74 5.87 7.73
CA ILE A 332 9.00 4.68 7.33
C ILE A 332 8.01 4.27 8.43
N CYS A 333 8.43 4.30 9.70
CA CYS A 333 7.55 4.00 10.84
C CYS A 333 6.35 4.98 10.90
N LEU A 334 6.60 6.29 10.86
CA LEU A 334 5.56 7.32 10.90
C LEU A 334 4.56 7.16 9.75
N LEU A 335 5.08 6.96 8.52
CA LEU A 335 4.29 6.85 7.31
C LEU A 335 3.39 5.61 7.33
N ILE A 336 3.98 4.44 7.58
CA ILE A 336 3.24 3.18 7.50
C ILE A 336 2.21 3.10 8.63
N GLU A 337 2.57 3.49 9.84
CA GLU A 337 1.65 3.48 10.98
C GLU A 337 0.45 4.40 10.72
N HIS A 338 0.70 5.63 10.24
CA HIS A 338 -0.37 6.57 9.92
C HIS A 338 -1.33 6.00 8.87
N ILE A 339 -0.78 5.59 7.73
CA ILE A 339 -1.57 5.08 6.62
C ILE A 339 -2.32 3.81 6.98
N ALA A 340 -1.70 2.89 7.70
CA ALA A 340 -2.35 1.64 8.08
C ALA A 340 -3.58 1.95 8.94
N VAL A 341 -3.48 2.92 9.86
CA VAL A 341 -4.63 3.45 10.62
C VAL A 341 -5.64 4.10 9.67
N SER A 342 -5.21 4.99 8.77
CA SER A 342 -6.11 5.69 7.83
C SER A 342 -6.90 4.73 6.94
N LYS A 343 -6.23 3.75 6.32
CA LYS A 343 -6.85 2.75 5.44
C LYS A 343 -7.74 1.80 6.23
N THR A 344 -7.35 1.43 7.46
CA THR A 344 -8.16 0.62 8.36
C THR A 344 -9.50 1.30 8.64
N PHE A 345 -9.49 2.56 9.10
CA PHE A 345 -10.73 3.25 9.44
C PHE A 345 -11.55 3.66 8.22
N GLY A 346 -10.91 4.00 7.10
CA GLY A 346 -11.58 4.16 5.81
C GLY A 346 -12.36 2.90 5.41
N ARG A 347 -11.75 1.72 5.58
CA ARG A 347 -12.41 0.44 5.30
C ARG A 347 -13.51 0.10 6.30
N VAL A 348 -13.27 0.28 7.59
CA VAL A 348 -14.27 -0.02 8.66
C VAL A 348 -15.51 0.87 8.51
N ASN A 349 -15.34 2.13 8.08
CA ASN A 349 -16.42 3.11 8.00
C ASN A 349 -16.85 3.45 6.57
N ASN A 350 -16.42 2.68 5.56
CA ASN A 350 -16.81 2.79 4.16
C ASN A 350 -16.55 4.16 3.51
N TYR A 351 -15.33 4.69 3.65
CA TYR A 351 -14.87 5.86 2.89
C TYR A 351 -13.44 5.66 2.38
N THR A 352 -13.07 6.41 1.35
CA THR A 352 -11.72 6.40 0.79
C THR A 352 -10.91 7.57 1.33
N ILE A 353 -9.65 7.32 1.62
CA ILE A 353 -8.67 8.35 1.97
C ILE A 353 -7.84 8.71 0.73
N ASP A 354 -7.25 9.90 0.70
CA ASP A 354 -6.19 10.24 -0.25
C ASP A 354 -4.84 10.08 0.47
N PRO A 355 -4.02 9.07 0.14
CA PRO A 355 -2.75 8.84 0.81
C PRO A 355 -1.80 10.04 0.72
N SER A 356 -1.75 10.74 -0.41
CA SER A 356 -0.84 11.90 -0.58
C SER A 356 -1.24 13.04 0.36
N GLN A 357 -2.54 13.26 0.51
CA GLN A 357 -3.07 14.30 1.39
C GLN A 357 -2.87 13.95 2.88
N GLU A 358 -2.99 12.67 3.25
CA GLU A 358 -2.65 12.21 4.60
C GLU A 358 -1.15 12.41 4.90
N LEU A 359 -0.24 12.20 3.94
CA LEU A 359 1.19 12.51 4.09
C LEU A 359 1.43 14.01 4.36
N ILE A 360 0.73 14.89 3.64
CA ILE A 360 0.81 16.35 3.90
C ILE A 360 0.35 16.66 5.34
N ALA A 361 -0.74 16.04 5.79
CA ALA A 361 -1.29 16.27 7.12
C ALA A 361 -0.30 15.88 8.23
N ILE A 362 0.32 14.68 8.17
CA ILE A 362 1.33 14.27 9.15
C ILE A 362 2.65 15.04 8.98
N GLY A 363 3.05 15.36 7.75
CA GLY A 363 4.28 16.10 7.46
C GLY A 363 4.24 17.48 8.09
N ILE A 364 3.19 18.25 7.81
CA ILE A 364 2.99 19.59 8.39
C ILE A 364 2.84 19.53 9.91
N THR A 365 2.13 18.52 10.44
CA THR A 365 2.01 18.32 11.89
C THR A 365 3.39 18.18 12.56
N ASN A 366 4.29 17.40 11.95
CA ASN A 366 5.63 17.17 12.49
C ASN A 366 6.62 18.31 12.21
N ILE A 367 6.35 19.17 11.23
CA ILE A 367 7.11 20.43 10.99
C ILE A 367 6.71 21.49 12.02
N LEU A 368 5.41 21.67 12.26
CA LEU A 368 4.89 22.74 13.13
C LEU A 368 4.87 22.33 14.61
N GLY A 369 4.73 21.04 14.91
CA GLY A 369 4.71 20.51 16.27
C GLY A 369 5.88 20.93 17.15
N PRO A 370 7.13 20.84 16.67
CA PRO A 370 8.29 21.22 17.46
C PRO A 370 8.26 22.65 18.01
N PHE A 371 7.56 23.58 17.37
CA PHE A 371 7.41 24.96 17.86
C PHE A 371 6.61 25.07 19.17
N LEU A 372 5.76 24.09 19.47
CA LEU A 372 5.06 23.96 20.76
C LEU A 372 5.62 22.85 21.65
N GLY A 373 6.80 22.31 21.33
CA GLY A 373 7.39 21.21 22.08
C GLY A 373 6.76 19.85 21.79
N ALA A 374 6.13 19.65 20.63
CA ALA A 374 5.68 18.32 20.22
C ALA A 374 6.83 17.51 19.60
N PHE A 375 6.90 16.22 19.94
CA PHE A 375 7.80 15.26 19.32
C PHE A 375 7.08 14.50 18.18
N PRO A 376 7.74 13.55 17.48
CA PRO A 376 7.14 12.82 16.37
C PRO A 376 5.72 12.30 16.66
N ALA A 377 4.77 12.75 15.83
CA ALA A 377 3.34 12.46 15.96
C ALA A 377 2.84 11.67 14.74
N THR A 378 1.97 10.69 14.98
CA THR A 378 1.31 9.91 13.93
C THR A 378 -0.12 9.51 14.33
N GLY A 379 -0.84 8.83 13.45
CA GLY A 379 -2.18 8.32 13.71
C GLY A 379 -2.17 7.24 14.79
N ALA A 380 -2.95 7.41 15.87
CA ALA A 380 -3.03 6.41 16.93
C ALA A 380 -4.19 5.43 16.73
N PHE A 381 -3.91 4.12 16.74
CA PHE A 381 -4.90 3.07 16.58
C PHE A 381 -6.02 3.14 17.64
N SER A 382 -5.65 3.19 18.92
CA SER A 382 -6.61 3.19 20.04
C SER A 382 -7.47 4.45 20.10
N ARG A 383 -6.88 5.63 19.89
CA ARG A 383 -7.62 6.91 19.89
C ARG A 383 -8.58 7.00 18.71
N SER A 384 -8.12 6.60 17.52
CA SER A 384 -8.96 6.56 16.32
C SER A 384 -10.09 5.53 16.44
N ALA A 385 -9.85 4.39 17.11
CA ALA A 385 -10.89 3.40 17.42
C ALA A 385 -11.99 3.99 18.32
N ILE A 386 -11.58 4.68 19.38
CA ILE A 386 -12.50 5.36 20.31
C ILE A 386 -13.27 6.46 19.56
N GLN A 387 -12.60 7.26 18.73
CA GLN A 387 -13.20 8.32 17.92
C GLN A 387 -14.28 7.77 16.98
N SER A 388 -13.92 6.75 16.19
CA SER A 388 -14.82 6.05 15.27
C SER A 388 -16.04 5.47 16.00
N LYS A 389 -15.82 4.77 17.13
CA LYS A 389 -16.88 4.15 17.92
C LYS A 389 -17.79 5.14 18.65
N SER A 390 -17.30 6.36 18.89
CA SER A 390 -18.06 7.45 19.51
C SER A 390 -18.88 8.23 18.48
N GLY A 391 -18.87 7.81 17.21
CA GLY A 391 -19.75 8.35 16.17
C GLY A 391 -19.23 9.61 15.49
N ALA A 392 -17.90 9.79 15.44
CA ALA A 392 -17.27 10.91 14.72
C ALA A 392 -17.78 11.01 13.28
N ARG A 393 -18.17 12.22 12.89
CA ARG A 393 -18.74 12.54 11.57
C ARG A 393 -17.78 13.33 10.71
N SER A 394 -16.89 14.12 11.32
CA SER A 394 -15.89 14.90 10.59
C SER A 394 -14.55 15.00 11.33
N PRO A 395 -13.48 15.43 10.63
CA PRO A 395 -12.20 15.78 11.26
C PRO A 395 -12.30 16.90 12.30
N PHE A 396 -13.40 17.68 12.33
CA PHE A 396 -13.63 18.73 13.34
C PHE A 396 -13.63 18.19 14.78
N THR A 397 -13.88 16.89 14.96
CA THR A 397 -13.68 16.17 16.23
C THR A 397 -12.30 16.45 16.86
N GLY A 398 -11.27 16.66 16.03
CA GLY A 398 -9.92 17.01 16.48
C GLY A 398 -9.85 18.36 17.21
N ILE A 399 -10.57 19.38 16.73
CA ILE A 399 -10.62 20.69 17.40
C ILE A 399 -11.29 20.59 18.77
N ILE A 400 -12.38 19.84 18.86
CA ILE A 400 -13.07 19.60 20.14
C ILE A 400 -12.14 18.86 21.11
N THR A 401 -11.41 17.86 20.61
CA THR A 401 -10.39 17.15 21.39
C THR A 401 -9.30 18.10 21.88
N ALA A 402 -8.79 19.00 21.03
CA ALA A 402 -7.81 20.02 21.42
C ALA A 402 -8.32 20.97 22.49
N ILE A 403 -9.57 21.43 22.39
CA ILE A 403 -10.19 22.27 23.42
C ILE A 403 -10.26 21.52 24.75
N VAL A 404 -10.64 20.24 24.74
CA VAL A 404 -10.67 19.41 25.96
C VAL A 404 -9.27 19.23 26.55
N VAL A 405 -8.25 18.97 25.72
CA VAL A 405 -6.85 18.88 26.18
C VAL A 405 -6.35 20.22 26.74
N LEU A 406 -6.70 21.34 26.12
CA LEU A 406 -6.34 22.67 26.59
C LEU A 406 -6.99 22.98 27.94
N ILE A 407 -8.30 22.72 28.06
CA ILE A 407 -9.05 22.84 29.31
C ILE A 407 -8.45 21.93 30.39
N ALA A 408 -8.06 20.71 30.05
CA ALA A 408 -7.38 19.77 30.94
C ALA A 408 -6.05 20.30 31.48
N MET A 409 -5.25 20.93 30.63
CA MET A 409 -3.94 21.48 30.99
C MET A 409 -4.05 22.72 31.91
N TYR A 410 -5.08 23.54 31.76
CA TYR A 410 -5.20 24.80 32.52
C TYR A 410 -6.17 24.76 33.70
N THR A 411 -7.28 24.02 33.60
CA THR A 411 -8.42 24.16 34.53
C THR A 411 -8.93 22.83 35.09
N LEU A 412 -8.89 21.73 34.32
CA LEU A 412 -9.53 20.47 34.70
C LEU A 412 -8.60 19.43 35.35
N THR A 413 -7.42 19.86 35.82
CA THR A 413 -6.43 18.97 36.46
C THR A 413 -7.04 18.17 37.62
N SER A 414 -7.92 18.79 38.41
CA SER A 414 -8.59 18.16 39.55
C SER A 414 -9.62 17.10 39.15
N GLY A 415 -10.35 17.30 38.04
CA GLY A 415 -11.35 16.35 37.57
C GLY A 415 -10.72 15.11 36.93
N LEU A 416 -9.67 15.30 36.14
CA LEU A 416 -8.93 14.20 35.50
C LEU A 416 -8.09 13.39 36.49
N TYR A 417 -7.68 13.99 37.60
CA TYR A 417 -6.93 13.32 38.67
C TYR A 417 -7.63 12.04 39.13
N TYR A 418 -8.95 12.09 39.32
CA TYR A 418 -9.73 10.99 39.89
C TYR A 418 -10.12 9.90 38.88
N ILE A 419 -9.76 10.03 37.60
CA ILE A 419 -10.08 8.99 36.62
C ILE A 419 -9.27 7.72 36.97
N PRO A 420 -9.93 6.56 37.18
CA PRO A 420 -9.23 5.30 37.42
C PRO A 420 -8.51 4.83 36.15
N LYS A 421 -7.25 4.41 36.30
CA LYS A 421 -6.47 3.81 35.20
C LYS A 421 -7.13 2.53 34.66
N ALA A 422 -7.69 1.71 35.55
CA ALA A 422 -8.39 0.48 35.18
C ALA A 422 -9.61 0.74 34.26
N THR A 423 -10.37 1.81 34.50
CA THR A 423 -11.49 2.21 33.63
C THR A 423 -11.02 2.65 32.25
N LEU A 424 -9.89 3.36 32.15
CA LEU A 424 -9.31 3.75 30.85
C LEU A 424 -8.86 2.52 30.06
N SER A 425 -8.21 1.55 30.72
CA SER A 425 -7.85 0.27 30.09
C SER A 425 -9.08 -0.49 29.59
N ALA A 426 -10.18 -0.51 30.36
CA ALA A 426 -11.45 -1.11 29.92
C ALA A 426 -12.02 -0.42 28.67
N VAL A 427 -12.01 0.91 28.62
CA VAL A 427 -12.46 1.69 27.45
C VAL A 427 -11.61 1.38 26.21
N ILE A 428 -10.30 1.32 26.36
CA ILE A 428 -9.38 1.01 25.26
C ILE A 428 -9.61 -0.42 24.75
N ILE A 429 -9.70 -1.41 25.65
CA ILE A 429 -10.00 -2.80 25.28
C ILE A 429 -11.33 -2.90 24.53
N HIS A 430 -12.38 -2.27 25.04
CA HIS A 430 -13.69 -2.28 24.39
C HIS A 430 -13.66 -1.63 23.00
N ALA A 431 -12.97 -0.50 22.83
CA ALA A 431 -12.92 0.19 21.54
C ALA A 431 -12.06 -0.55 20.50
N VAL A 432 -10.93 -1.12 20.91
CA VAL A 432 -9.97 -1.78 20.02
C VAL A 432 -10.35 -3.22 19.71
N GLY A 433 -10.99 -3.94 20.64
CA GLY A 433 -11.42 -5.33 20.45
C GLY A 433 -12.35 -5.51 19.24
N ASP A 434 -13.13 -4.49 18.91
CA ASP A 434 -14.01 -4.45 17.73
C ASP A 434 -13.28 -4.39 16.38
N LEU A 435 -11.96 -4.16 16.37
CA LEU A 435 -11.14 -4.15 15.16
C LEU A 435 -10.63 -5.55 14.81
N ILE A 436 -10.79 -6.53 15.71
CA ILE A 436 -10.47 -7.93 15.43
C ILE A 436 -11.47 -8.45 14.42
N VAL A 437 -10.96 -8.89 13.28
CA VAL A 437 -11.77 -9.36 12.16
C VAL A 437 -12.38 -10.73 12.48
N PRO A 438 -13.66 -10.98 12.12
CA PRO A 438 -14.27 -12.28 12.33
C PRO A 438 -13.58 -13.38 11.50
N PRO A 439 -13.57 -14.64 11.97
CA PRO A 439 -12.97 -15.77 11.25
C PRO A 439 -13.49 -15.97 9.82
N ASN A 440 -14.73 -15.57 9.54
CA ASN A 440 -15.32 -15.64 8.21
C ASN A 440 -14.52 -14.85 7.15
N THR A 441 -13.93 -13.71 7.52
CA THR A 441 -13.11 -12.93 6.58
C THR A 441 -11.79 -13.64 6.25
N ILE A 442 -11.22 -14.36 7.22
CA ILE A 442 -10.01 -15.19 6.98
C ILE A 442 -10.36 -16.33 6.02
N TYR A 443 -11.52 -16.96 6.21
CA TYR A 443 -12.02 -17.97 5.29
C TYR A 443 -12.28 -17.40 3.88
N GLN A 444 -12.78 -16.17 3.77
CA GLN A 444 -12.91 -15.48 2.49
C GLN A 444 -11.54 -15.25 1.81
N PHE A 445 -10.49 -14.90 2.56
CA PHE A 445 -9.14 -14.83 1.98
C PHE A 445 -8.71 -16.17 1.40
N TRP A 446 -8.95 -17.27 2.12
CA TRP A 446 -8.64 -18.62 1.63
C TRP A 446 -9.39 -18.96 0.33
N LEU A 447 -10.67 -18.60 0.24
CA LEU A 447 -11.49 -18.84 -0.96
C LEU A 447 -11.10 -17.95 -2.15
N ILE A 448 -10.61 -16.73 -1.91
CA ILE A 448 -10.20 -15.79 -2.97
C ILE A 448 -8.78 -16.11 -3.45
N SER A 449 -7.81 -16.15 -2.53
CA SER A 449 -6.42 -16.51 -2.83
C SER A 449 -5.77 -17.14 -1.60
N PRO A 450 -5.44 -18.44 -1.62
CA PRO A 450 -4.79 -19.10 -0.49
C PRO A 450 -3.48 -18.43 -0.06
N LEU A 451 -2.72 -17.84 -1.01
CA LEU A 451 -1.51 -17.09 -0.70
C LEU A 451 -1.77 -15.85 0.16
N ASP A 452 -2.90 -15.15 -0.05
CA ASP A 452 -3.27 -13.99 0.75
C ASP A 452 -3.62 -14.38 2.19
N ALA A 453 -4.24 -15.55 2.38
CA ALA A 453 -4.49 -16.12 3.70
C ALA A 453 -3.18 -16.47 4.43
N VAL A 454 -2.19 -17.02 3.69
CA VAL A 454 -0.84 -17.30 4.24
C VAL A 454 -0.13 -16.00 4.61
N ILE A 455 -0.16 -14.97 3.75
CA ILE A 455 0.43 -13.65 4.05
C ILE A 455 -0.20 -13.08 5.32
N PHE A 456 -1.53 -13.15 5.44
CA PHE A 456 -2.23 -12.73 6.66
C PHE A 456 -1.75 -13.49 7.90
N ALA A 457 -1.65 -14.82 7.82
CA ALA A 457 -1.21 -15.67 8.92
C ALA A 457 0.23 -15.36 9.35
N VAL A 458 1.15 -15.20 8.38
CA VAL A 458 2.54 -14.79 8.65
C VAL A 458 2.57 -13.42 9.32
N GLY A 459 1.81 -12.45 8.82
CA GLY A 459 1.70 -11.14 9.46
C GLY A 459 1.23 -11.22 10.90
N LEU A 460 0.20 -12.01 11.18
CA LEU A 460 -0.32 -12.19 12.53
C LEU A 460 0.72 -12.84 13.47
N ILE A 461 1.43 -13.88 13.00
CA ILE A 461 2.51 -14.53 13.75
C ILE A 461 3.61 -13.50 14.06
N VAL A 462 4.09 -12.75 13.07
CA VAL A 462 5.14 -11.75 13.27
C VAL A 462 4.69 -10.66 14.25
N ALA A 463 3.42 -10.22 14.20
CA ALA A 463 2.88 -9.24 15.14
C ALA A 463 2.86 -9.74 16.59
N LEU A 464 2.65 -11.05 16.79
CA LEU A 464 2.58 -11.67 18.12
C LEU A 464 3.97 -11.94 18.72
N PHE A 465 4.92 -12.41 17.89
CA PHE A 465 6.24 -12.85 18.34
C PHE A 465 7.34 -11.79 18.23
N SER A 466 7.14 -10.75 17.41
CA SER A 466 8.07 -9.64 17.24
C SER A 466 7.37 -8.34 17.62
N THR A 467 7.42 -7.33 16.75
CA THR A 467 6.72 -6.06 16.91
C THR A 467 5.65 -5.90 15.84
N VAL A 468 4.63 -5.10 16.16
CA VAL A 468 3.54 -4.79 15.25
C VAL A 468 4.03 -4.14 13.93
N PRO A 469 5.02 -3.22 13.92
CA PRO A 469 5.60 -2.72 12.66
C PRO A 469 6.32 -3.79 11.83
N ASN A 470 7.01 -4.74 12.48
CA ASN A 470 7.69 -5.81 11.76
C ASN A 470 6.69 -6.70 10.99
N SER A 471 5.45 -6.82 11.48
CA SER A 471 4.37 -7.53 10.78
C SER A 471 4.05 -6.90 9.42
N ILE A 472 3.90 -5.57 9.37
CA ILE A 472 3.59 -4.89 8.12
C ILE A 472 4.78 -4.91 7.16
N TYR A 473 6.03 -4.81 7.65
CA TYR A 473 7.21 -4.99 6.82
C TYR A 473 7.26 -6.38 6.19
N ALA A 474 7.11 -7.44 6.99
CA ALA A 474 7.16 -8.80 6.51
C ALA A 474 6.06 -9.08 5.47
N THR A 475 4.82 -8.66 5.75
CA THR A 475 3.68 -8.90 4.85
C THR A 475 3.78 -8.14 3.54
N VAL A 476 4.23 -6.87 3.56
CA VAL A 476 4.45 -6.09 2.34
C VAL A 476 5.56 -6.69 1.49
N CYS A 477 6.70 -7.06 2.10
CA CYS A 477 7.81 -7.70 1.37
C CYS A 477 7.39 -9.01 0.72
N ILE A 478 6.67 -9.88 1.43
CA ILE A 478 6.16 -11.14 0.86
C ILE A 478 5.17 -10.86 -0.27
N SER A 479 4.29 -9.87 -0.11
CA SER A 479 3.31 -9.52 -1.15
C SER A 479 3.96 -8.98 -2.42
N VAL A 480 4.99 -8.13 -2.28
CA VAL A 480 5.79 -7.63 -3.40
C VAL A 480 6.54 -8.79 -4.07
N ALA A 481 7.14 -9.70 -3.29
CA ALA A 481 7.81 -10.88 -3.84
C ALA A 481 6.84 -11.78 -4.64
N VAL A 482 5.62 -12.01 -4.12
CA VAL A 482 4.58 -12.76 -4.83
C VAL A 482 4.12 -12.04 -6.10
N LEU A 483 3.95 -10.72 -6.06
CA LEU A 483 3.59 -9.92 -7.22
C LEU A 483 4.68 -10.00 -8.31
N LEU A 484 5.94 -9.81 -7.94
CA LEU A 484 7.08 -9.92 -8.85
C LEU A 484 7.21 -11.33 -9.43
N PHE A 485 7.01 -12.36 -8.60
CA PHE A 485 7.05 -13.75 -9.06
C PHE A 485 5.93 -14.06 -10.05
N ARG A 486 4.69 -13.66 -9.75
CA ARG A 486 3.54 -13.84 -10.65
C ARG A 486 3.76 -13.12 -11.98
N HIS A 487 4.29 -11.90 -11.93
CA HIS A 487 4.57 -11.13 -13.15
C HIS A 487 5.71 -11.76 -13.98
N ALA A 488 6.81 -12.17 -13.33
CA ALA A 488 7.96 -12.79 -13.99
C ALA A 488 7.66 -14.19 -14.58
N LYS A 489 6.76 -14.94 -13.95
CA LYS A 489 6.33 -16.30 -14.37
C LYS A 489 4.94 -16.32 -15.01
N ALA A 490 4.49 -15.20 -15.57
CA ALA A 490 3.25 -15.14 -16.29
C ALA A 490 3.31 -16.08 -17.51
N PRO A 491 2.37 -17.04 -17.66
CA PRO A 491 2.40 -18.00 -18.76
C PRO A 491 1.97 -17.34 -20.07
N GLY A 492 2.60 -17.71 -21.18
CA GLY A 492 2.09 -17.39 -22.51
C GLY A 492 1.10 -18.42 -23.00
N GLN A 493 0.30 -18.08 -24.00
CA GLN A 493 -0.70 -18.98 -24.55
C GLN A 493 -0.58 -19.06 -26.07
N PHE A 494 -0.48 -20.29 -26.60
CA PHE A 494 -0.65 -20.53 -28.02
C PHE A 494 -2.13 -20.59 -28.37
N LEU A 495 -2.51 -19.86 -29.41
CA LEU A 495 -3.89 -19.82 -29.89
C LEU A 495 -4.07 -20.73 -31.10
N GLY A 496 -5.15 -21.50 -31.09
CA GLY A 496 -5.67 -22.22 -32.24
C GLY A 496 -6.92 -21.53 -32.77
N GLN A 497 -7.30 -21.90 -33.99
CA GLN A 497 -8.46 -21.38 -34.70
C GLN A 497 -9.64 -22.34 -34.54
N THR A 498 -10.81 -21.78 -34.29
CA THR A 498 -12.11 -22.45 -34.39
C THR A 498 -13.09 -21.54 -35.10
N TRP A 499 -14.23 -22.08 -35.52
CA TRP A 499 -15.24 -21.34 -36.28
C TRP A 499 -16.55 -21.35 -35.52
N ILE A 500 -17.14 -20.16 -35.35
CA ILE A 500 -18.49 -20.03 -34.83
C ILE A 500 -19.40 -19.67 -36.00
N ASN A 501 -20.49 -20.43 -36.15
CA ASN A 501 -21.57 -20.12 -37.09
C ASN A 501 -22.54 -19.13 -36.41
N ASP A 502 -22.61 -17.89 -36.87
CA ASP A 502 -23.65 -16.92 -36.49
C ASP A 502 -24.57 -16.71 -37.69
N GLU A 503 -25.79 -17.27 -37.65
CA GLU A 503 -26.95 -17.24 -38.57
C GLU A 503 -26.71 -17.17 -40.11
N ASN A 504 -25.72 -16.44 -40.63
CA ASN A 504 -25.24 -16.42 -42.02
C ASN A 504 -23.71 -16.23 -42.21
N ASN A 505 -22.90 -16.08 -41.15
CA ASN A 505 -21.45 -15.84 -41.26
C ASN A 505 -20.62 -16.78 -40.36
N GLN A 506 -19.51 -17.28 -40.90
CA GLN A 506 -18.49 -17.99 -40.12
C GLN A 506 -17.46 -17.00 -39.61
N ILE A 507 -17.41 -16.82 -38.29
CA ILE A 507 -16.45 -15.92 -37.65
C ILE A 507 -15.30 -16.78 -37.10
N PRO A 508 -14.04 -16.53 -37.51
CA PRO A 508 -12.90 -17.22 -36.93
C PRO A 508 -12.69 -16.73 -35.50
N LEU A 509 -12.58 -17.66 -34.57
CA LEU A 509 -12.28 -17.41 -33.17
C LEU A 509 -10.95 -18.05 -32.81
N TYR A 510 -10.10 -17.29 -32.10
CA TYR A 510 -8.81 -17.75 -31.63
C TYR A 510 -8.85 -18.05 -30.14
N LEU A 511 -8.65 -19.32 -29.77
CA LEU A 511 -8.74 -19.83 -28.40
C LEU A 511 -7.44 -20.55 -27.98
N PRO A 512 -7.08 -20.54 -26.69
CA PRO A 512 -5.91 -21.26 -26.20
C PRO A 512 -5.99 -22.76 -26.51
N VAL A 513 -4.91 -23.33 -27.02
CA VAL A 513 -4.86 -24.75 -27.41
C VAL A 513 -4.86 -25.68 -26.20
N ASP A 514 -4.22 -25.27 -25.11
CA ASP A 514 -3.92 -26.13 -23.95
C ASP A 514 -4.84 -25.90 -22.72
N GLU A 515 -5.81 -24.98 -22.80
CA GLU A 515 -6.73 -24.73 -21.67
C GLU A 515 -7.83 -25.79 -21.53
N PRO A 516 -8.24 -26.13 -20.29
CA PRO A 516 -9.37 -27.02 -20.05
C PRO A 516 -10.65 -26.42 -20.65
N LYS A 517 -11.22 -27.15 -21.61
CA LYS A 517 -12.33 -26.65 -22.43
C LYS A 517 -13.61 -26.48 -21.61
N ALA A 518 -14.29 -25.35 -21.80
CA ALA A 518 -15.67 -25.18 -21.32
C ALA A 518 -16.66 -26.09 -22.07
N ASP A 519 -16.38 -26.41 -23.34
CA ASP A 519 -17.11 -27.39 -24.15
C ASP A 519 -16.12 -28.46 -24.70
N PRO A 520 -16.24 -29.73 -24.27
CA PRO A 520 -15.39 -30.82 -24.76
C PRO A 520 -15.45 -31.03 -26.28
N ASN A 521 -16.56 -30.62 -26.92
CA ASN A 521 -16.80 -30.85 -28.35
C ASN A 521 -16.15 -29.82 -29.26
N LEU A 522 -15.64 -28.71 -28.71
CA LEU A 522 -14.99 -27.68 -29.50
C LEU A 522 -13.62 -28.19 -30.00
N LYS A 523 -13.50 -28.40 -31.31
CA LYS A 523 -12.23 -28.70 -31.98
C LYS A 523 -11.52 -27.39 -32.27
N ILE A 524 -10.39 -27.20 -31.59
CA ILE A 524 -9.47 -26.09 -31.82
C ILE A 524 -8.36 -26.67 -32.69
N GLU A 525 -8.30 -26.22 -33.94
CA GLU A 525 -7.24 -26.61 -34.85
C GLU A 525 -6.12 -25.58 -34.78
N ARG A 526 -4.88 -26.01 -34.92
CA ARG A 526 -3.80 -25.03 -35.08
C ARG A 526 -4.01 -24.27 -36.37
N PRO A 527 -3.51 -23.03 -36.48
CA PRO A 527 -3.42 -22.35 -37.76
C PRO A 527 -2.69 -23.22 -38.79
N ARG A 528 -2.64 -22.74 -40.04
CA ARG A 528 -1.93 -23.40 -41.15
C ARG A 528 -0.56 -23.97 -40.70
N PRO A 529 -0.14 -25.14 -41.20
CA PRO A 529 1.14 -25.74 -40.82
C PRO A 529 2.30 -24.75 -40.92
N GLY A 530 3.08 -24.60 -39.86
CA GLY A 530 4.19 -23.63 -39.79
C GLY A 530 3.81 -22.22 -39.34
N VAL A 531 2.55 -21.95 -39.00
CA VAL A 531 2.09 -20.66 -38.46
C VAL A 531 1.72 -20.79 -36.99
N PHE A 532 2.31 -19.96 -36.14
CA PHE A 532 2.05 -19.93 -34.70
C PHE A 532 1.44 -18.60 -34.30
N VAL A 533 0.35 -18.64 -33.54
CA VAL A 533 -0.26 -17.45 -32.93
C VAL A 533 -0.01 -17.53 -31.42
N TYR A 534 0.65 -16.52 -30.87
CA TYR A 534 1.03 -16.45 -29.46
C TYR A 534 0.44 -15.22 -28.80
N ARG A 535 -0.21 -15.42 -27.65
CA ARG A 535 -0.81 -14.35 -26.84
C ARG A 535 -0.08 -14.25 -25.52
N PHE A 536 0.32 -13.02 -25.19
CA PHE A 536 0.82 -12.68 -23.86
C PHE A 536 -0.35 -12.63 -22.88
N ALA A 537 -0.23 -13.29 -21.73
CA ALA A 537 -1.25 -13.23 -20.68
C ALA A 537 -1.22 -11.90 -19.91
N GLU A 538 -0.05 -11.28 -19.77
CA GLU A 538 0.16 -10.00 -19.10
C GLU A 538 1.04 -9.06 -19.95
N GLY A 539 1.45 -7.92 -19.38
CA GLY A 539 2.38 -6.99 -20.01
C GLY A 539 3.71 -7.66 -20.36
N PHE A 540 4.36 -7.20 -21.43
CA PHE A 540 5.60 -7.76 -21.96
C PHE A 540 6.77 -6.83 -21.61
N ASN A 541 7.49 -7.18 -20.54
CA ASN A 541 8.51 -6.36 -19.90
C ASN A 541 9.77 -7.18 -19.56
N TYR A 542 10.85 -6.52 -19.13
CA TYR A 542 12.13 -7.15 -18.80
C TYR A 542 12.07 -8.34 -17.82
N PRO A 543 11.16 -8.40 -16.80
CA PRO A 543 11.15 -9.53 -15.86
C PRO A 543 10.61 -10.82 -16.47
N ASN A 544 9.76 -10.73 -17.50
CA ASN A 544 9.05 -11.87 -18.07
C ASN A 544 9.39 -12.16 -19.54
N ALA A 545 10.10 -11.24 -20.22
CA ALA A 545 10.45 -11.37 -21.62
C ALA A 545 11.13 -12.71 -21.96
N SER A 546 12.16 -13.09 -21.20
CA SER A 546 12.85 -14.37 -21.43
C SER A 546 11.95 -15.57 -21.21
N HIS A 547 11.09 -15.53 -20.18
CA HIS A 547 10.19 -16.65 -19.90
C HIS A 547 9.19 -16.89 -21.04
N TYR A 548 8.63 -15.82 -21.60
CA TYR A 548 7.71 -15.92 -22.74
C TYR A 548 8.41 -16.49 -23.99
N PHE A 549 9.60 -15.98 -24.33
CA PHE A 549 10.26 -16.44 -25.55
C PHE A 549 10.94 -17.79 -25.42
N ASP A 550 11.42 -18.18 -24.25
CA ASP A 550 11.90 -19.54 -24.02
C ASP A 550 10.78 -20.56 -24.29
N ASP A 551 9.58 -20.31 -23.77
CA ASP A 551 8.39 -21.14 -24.01
C ASP A 551 7.96 -21.11 -25.49
N LEU A 552 7.97 -19.92 -26.12
CA LEU A 552 7.67 -19.76 -27.54
C LEU A 552 8.60 -20.59 -28.41
N VAL A 553 9.92 -20.42 -28.24
CA VAL A 553 10.96 -21.06 -29.04
C VAL A 553 10.95 -22.56 -28.81
N GLN A 554 10.86 -23.03 -27.57
CA GLN A 554 10.80 -24.47 -27.27
C GLN A 554 9.59 -25.13 -27.94
N THR A 555 8.42 -24.47 -27.89
CA THR A 555 7.20 -25.01 -28.52
C THR A 555 7.30 -25.00 -30.04
N ILE A 556 7.86 -23.94 -30.64
CA ILE A 556 8.12 -23.89 -32.08
C ILE A 556 9.09 -24.99 -32.50
N TYR A 557 10.20 -25.18 -31.76
CA TYR A 557 11.20 -26.21 -32.05
C TYR A 557 10.64 -27.62 -31.98
N LYS A 558 9.73 -27.87 -31.05
CA LYS A 558 9.05 -29.17 -30.91
C LYS A 558 8.10 -29.50 -32.07
N HIS A 559 7.57 -28.48 -32.75
CA HIS A 559 6.53 -28.66 -33.78
C HIS A 559 6.97 -28.24 -35.18
N THR A 560 8.23 -27.86 -35.36
CA THR A 560 8.79 -27.49 -36.67
C THR A 560 10.14 -28.15 -36.89
N ARG A 561 10.38 -28.59 -38.12
CA ARG A 561 11.69 -29.10 -38.50
C ARG A 561 12.67 -27.96 -38.75
N GLY A 562 13.92 -28.15 -38.37
CA GLY A 562 15.01 -27.31 -38.88
C GLY A 562 15.23 -27.62 -40.36
N THR A 563 15.32 -26.60 -41.19
CA THR A 563 15.64 -26.78 -42.63
C THR A 563 17.14 -26.86 -42.89
N ASN A 564 17.95 -26.49 -41.89
CA ASN A 564 19.38 -26.35 -42.04
C ASN A 564 20.12 -27.43 -41.23
N ALA A 565 20.33 -28.60 -41.85
CA ALA A 565 21.10 -29.70 -41.26
C ALA A 565 22.62 -29.46 -41.34
N GLU A 566 23.08 -28.54 -42.19
CA GLU A 566 24.50 -28.29 -42.48
C GLU A 566 24.84 -26.78 -42.50
N ILE A 567 24.48 -26.03 -41.46
CA ILE A 567 24.90 -24.61 -41.32
C ILE A 567 26.44 -24.48 -41.33
N TYR A 568 27.14 -25.49 -40.82
CA TYR A 568 28.59 -25.48 -40.66
C TYR A 568 29.24 -26.52 -41.55
N THR A 569 30.11 -26.05 -42.44
CA THR A 569 30.93 -26.91 -43.31
C THR A 569 31.93 -27.75 -42.52
N LYS A 570 32.38 -27.27 -41.34
CA LYS A 570 33.24 -28.02 -40.41
C LYS A 570 32.59 -28.19 -39.06
N LYS A 571 32.74 -29.38 -38.48
CA LYS A 571 32.23 -29.71 -37.13
C LYS A 571 32.74 -28.77 -36.02
N GLY A 572 33.92 -28.16 -36.20
CA GLY A 572 34.53 -27.22 -35.25
C GLY A 572 33.99 -25.79 -35.33
N ASP A 573 33.34 -25.41 -36.44
CA ASP A 573 32.76 -24.06 -36.62
C ASP A 573 31.42 -23.92 -35.91
N ARG A 574 30.87 -25.05 -35.44
CA ARG A 574 29.63 -25.09 -34.69
C ARG A 574 29.85 -24.62 -33.24
N PRO A 575 29.09 -23.61 -32.78
CA PRO A 575 29.01 -23.23 -31.38
C PRO A 575 28.69 -24.41 -30.47
N TRP A 576 29.41 -24.50 -29.35
CA TRP A 576 29.29 -25.58 -28.37
C TRP A 576 27.89 -25.68 -27.74
N ASN A 577 27.12 -24.58 -27.75
CA ASN A 577 25.79 -24.45 -27.17
C ASN A 577 24.65 -24.73 -28.16
N GLU A 578 24.95 -24.97 -29.43
CA GLU A 578 23.94 -25.33 -30.42
C GLU A 578 23.63 -26.82 -30.27
N PRO A 579 22.36 -27.26 -30.20
CA PRO A 579 22.02 -28.68 -30.01
C PRO A 579 22.46 -29.51 -31.22
N VAL A 580 22.96 -30.72 -30.99
CA VAL A 580 23.26 -31.65 -32.10
C VAL A 580 21.93 -32.02 -32.69
N SER A 581 21.76 -31.88 -34.01
CA SER A 581 20.58 -32.41 -34.70
C SER A 581 20.39 -33.83 -34.20
N SER A 582 19.35 -34.04 -33.41
CA SER A 582 19.05 -35.34 -32.84
C SER A 582 18.89 -36.33 -34.00
N SER A 583 19.29 -37.57 -33.81
CA SER A 583 19.11 -38.68 -34.75
C SER A 583 17.63 -39.05 -34.98
N VAL A 584 16.72 -38.11 -34.78
CA VAL A 584 15.26 -38.23 -34.87
C VAL A 584 14.85 -37.67 -36.23
N ASP A 585 14.15 -38.48 -37.00
CA ASP A 585 13.63 -38.09 -38.32
C ASP A 585 12.47 -37.09 -38.18
N ASP A 586 12.83 -35.80 -38.10
CA ASP A 586 11.90 -34.67 -38.02
C ASP A 586 11.28 -34.31 -39.38
N SER A 587 11.47 -35.13 -40.43
CA SER A 587 10.99 -34.84 -41.79
C SER A 587 9.48 -34.64 -41.87
N HIS A 588 8.71 -35.24 -40.96
CA HIS A 588 7.26 -35.16 -40.85
C HIS A 588 6.73 -33.81 -40.31
N LEU A 589 7.59 -33.00 -39.67
CA LEU A 589 7.19 -31.70 -39.11
C LEU A 589 7.20 -30.60 -40.19
N PRO A 590 6.29 -29.61 -40.11
CA PRO A 590 6.28 -28.49 -41.05
C PRO A 590 7.48 -27.56 -40.86
N ILE A 591 7.78 -26.78 -41.90
CA ILE A 591 8.75 -25.67 -41.84
C ILE A 591 8.07 -24.47 -41.18
N LEU A 592 8.79 -23.74 -40.33
CA LEU A 592 8.31 -22.48 -39.75
C LEU A 592 8.13 -21.41 -40.85
N GLN A 593 6.95 -20.81 -40.94
CA GLN A 593 6.61 -19.78 -41.92
C GLN A 593 6.33 -18.42 -41.28
N ALA A 594 5.55 -18.39 -40.19
CA ALA A 594 5.14 -17.14 -39.57
C ALA A 594 4.89 -17.27 -38.07
N VAL A 595 5.21 -16.20 -37.34
CA VAL A 595 4.88 -16.01 -35.93
C VAL A 595 4.00 -14.76 -35.81
N ILE A 596 2.82 -14.94 -35.24
CA ILE A 596 1.85 -13.87 -35.00
C ILE A 596 1.78 -13.63 -33.50
N LEU A 597 2.14 -12.44 -33.05
CA LEU A 597 2.09 -12.05 -31.65
C LEU A 597 0.88 -11.16 -31.38
N ASP A 598 0.02 -11.59 -30.45
CA ASP A 598 -1.13 -10.83 -29.97
C ASP A 598 -0.72 -9.92 -28.80
N PHE A 599 -0.60 -8.61 -29.09
CA PHE A 599 -0.22 -7.56 -28.13
C PHE A 599 -1.42 -6.96 -27.38
N SER A 600 -2.59 -7.60 -27.41
CA SER A 600 -3.80 -7.07 -26.76
C SER A 600 -3.65 -6.81 -25.26
N ALA A 601 -2.82 -7.58 -24.55
CA ALA A 601 -2.48 -7.41 -23.13
C ALA A 601 -1.23 -6.54 -22.89
N VAL A 602 -0.47 -6.20 -23.93
CA VAL A 602 0.80 -5.48 -23.82
C VAL A 602 0.54 -3.98 -23.80
N ASN A 603 0.66 -3.39 -22.60
CA ASN A 603 0.46 -1.95 -22.41
C ASN A 603 1.70 -1.13 -22.77
N ASN A 604 2.87 -1.59 -22.38
CA ASN A 604 4.17 -0.94 -22.59
C ASN A 604 5.23 -2.00 -22.86
N VAL A 605 6.36 -1.56 -23.40
CA VAL A 605 7.55 -2.37 -23.67
C VAL A 605 8.78 -1.60 -23.24
N ASP A 606 9.85 -2.31 -22.90
CA ASP A 606 11.16 -1.76 -22.60
C ASP A 606 12.24 -2.29 -23.55
N VAL A 607 13.45 -1.76 -23.41
CA VAL A 607 14.57 -2.08 -24.30
C VAL A 607 14.93 -3.57 -24.22
N THR A 608 14.91 -4.17 -23.03
CA THR A 608 15.30 -5.56 -22.83
C THR A 608 14.31 -6.51 -23.51
N CYS A 609 13.01 -6.25 -23.41
CA CYS A 609 12.03 -7.11 -24.04
C CYS A 609 12.07 -7.00 -25.58
N ILE A 610 12.30 -5.80 -26.14
CA ILE A 610 12.49 -5.61 -27.58
C ILE A 610 13.78 -6.28 -28.08
N GLN A 611 14.87 -6.19 -27.31
CA GLN A 611 16.10 -6.91 -27.63
C GLN A 611 15.86 -8.42 -27.67
N ASN A 612 15.19 -8.98 -26.67
CA ASN A 612 14.87 -10.41 -26.61
C ASN A 612 14.01 -10.86 -27.82
N LEU A 613 13.08 -10.01 -28.26
CA LEU A 613 12.30 -10.25 -29.48
C LEU A 613 13.18 -10.27 -30.75
N MET A 614 14.16 -9.35 -30.87
CA MET A 614 15.13 -9.36 -31.98
C MET A 614 16.04 -10.58 -31.97
N ASP A 615 16.50 -10.99 -30.78
CA ASP A 615 17.32 -12.19 -30.60
C ASP A 615 16.53 -13.44 -30.99
N THR A 616 15.25 -13.51 -30.59
CA THR A 616 14.33 -14.58 -30.96
C THR A 616 14.08 -14.62 -32.48
N ARG A 617 13.89 -13.47 -33.13
CA ARG A 617 13.81 -13.38 -34.60
C ARG A 617 15.04 -14.00 -35.25
N THR A 618 16.22 -13.55 -34.85
CA THR A 618 17.50 -14.03 -35.39
C THR A 618 17.68 -15.54 -35.16
N GLN A 619 17.30 -16.03 -33.99
CA GLN A 619 17.35 -17.44 -33.64
C GLN A 619 16.41 -18.29 -34.51
N LEU A 620 15.16 -17.86 -34.71
CA LEU A 620 14.18 -18.59 -35.51
C LEU A 620 14.50 -18.53 -37.01
N ASP A 621 14.92 -17.38 -37.53
CA ASP A 621 15.33 -17.20 -38.93
C ASP A 621 16.51 -18.12 -39.26
N ARG A 622 17.51 -18.22 -38.37
CA ARG A 622 18.65 -19.12 -38.54
C ARG A 622 18.24 -20.59 -38.69
N ARG A 623 17.21 -21.02 -37.96
CA ARG A 623 16.69 -22.40 -38.00
C ARG A 623 15.90 -22.68 -39.29
N SER A 624 15.19 -21.69 -39.82
CA SER A 624 14.32 -21.82 -41.00
C SER A 624 14.98 -21.45 -42.33
N THR A 625 16.23 -20.96 -42.32
CA THR A 625 17.01 -20.68 -43.54
C THR A 625 16.88 -21.80 -44.58
N PRO A 626 16.61 -21.49 -45.88
CA PRO A 626 16.58 -20.16 -46.50
C PRO A 626 15.24 -19.40 -46.37
N VAL A 627 14.25 -19.96 -45.66
CA VAL A 627 12.95 -19.31 -45.47
C VAL A 627 13.05 -18.31 -44.32
N VAL A 628 12.76 -17.05 -44.61
CA VAL A 628 12.65 -15.97 -43.60
C VAL A 628 11.31 -16.09 -42.89
N VAL A 629 11.32 -16.10 -41.56
CA VAL A 629 10.09 -16.17 -40.75
C VAL A 629 9.37 -14.84 -40.81
N GLN A 630 8.08 -14.86 -41.14
CA GLN A 630 7.27 -13.64 -41.12
C GLN A 630 6.80 -13.32 -39.71
N TRP A 631 7.05 -12.09 -39.25
CA TRP A 631 6.61 -11.60 -37.95
C TRP A 631 5.40 -10.67 -38.11
N HIS A 632 4.29 -11.03 -37.48
CA HIS A 632 3.06 -10.24 -37.49
C HIS A 632 2.66 -9.84 -36.08
N PHE A 633 2.17 -8.62 -35.92
CA PHE A 633 1.74 -8.09 -34.62
C PHE A 633 0.28 -7.69 -34.70
N ALA A 634 -0.53 -8.17 -33.74
CA ALA A 634 -1.95 -7.84 -33.64
C ALA A 634 -2.22 -6.98 -32.41
N CYS A 635 -3.26 -6.14 -32.48
CA CYS A 635 -3.82 -5.41 -31.32
C CYS A 635 -2.85 -4.45 -30.58
N ILE A 636 -1.86 -3.87 -31.27
CA ILE A 636 -0.98 -2.85 -30.66
C ILE A 636 -1.79 -1.59 -30.36
N LYS A 637 -1.95 -1.25 -29.08
CA LYS A 637 -2.68 -0.05 -28.64
C LYS A 637 -1.78 1.15 -28.33
N ASN A 638 -0.55 0.91 -27.87
CA ASN A 638 0.35 1.96 -27.43
C ASN A 638 1.26 2.47 -28.57
N ARG A 639 1.22 3.79 -28.83
CA ARG A 639 2.06 4.48 -29.82
C ARG A 639 3.56 4.29 -29.56
N TRP A 640 4.00 4.26 -28.30
CA TRP A 640 5.40 4.02 -27.93
C TRP A 640 5.84 2.59 -28.24
N THR A 641 4.97 1.60 -28.02
CA THR A 641 5.24 0.21 -28.40
C THR A 641 5.38 0.05 -29.90
N LYS A 642 4.49 0.69 -30.68
CA LYS A 642 4.58 0.72 -32.15
C LYS A 642 5.91 1.31 -32.60
N ARG A 643 6.30 2.47 -32.07
CA ARG A 643 7.59 3.12 -32.36
C ARG A 643 8.78 2.23 -32.01
N ALA A 644 8.74 1.55 -30.86
CA ALA A 644 9.81 0.65 -30.43
C ALA A 644 9.96 -0.55 -31.37
N LEU A 645 8.85 -1.16 -31.82
CA LEU A 645 8.86 -2.25 -32.79
C LEU A 645 9.41 -1.80 -34.15
N SER A 646 9.00 -0.62 -34.63
CA SER A 646 9.53 -0.05 -35.87
C SER A 646 11.03 0.27 -35.77
N ALA A 647 11.48 0.81 -34.64
CA ALA A 647 12.91 1.06 -34.39
C ALA A 647 13.75 -0.24 -34.35
N ALA A 648 13.15 -1.36 -33.94
CA ALA A 648 13.76 -2.69 -33.97
C ALA A 648 13.71 -3.37 -35.37
N GLY A 649 13.21 -2.67 -36.39
CA GLY A 649 13.10 -3.17 -37.75
C GLY A 649 11.94 -4.14 -37.98
N PHE A 650 10.90 -4.11 -37.13
CA PHE A 650 9.64 -4.82 -37.39
C PHE A 650 8.67 -3.91 -38.15
N GLY A 651 8.05 -4.44 -39.22
CA GLY A 651 7.09 -3.71 -40.05
C GLY A 651 7.70 -2.92 -41.22
N SER A 652 9.03 -2.84 -41.31
CA SER A 652 9.75 -2.43 -42.52
C SER A 652 9.98 -3.64 -43.42
N TRP A 653 9.62 -3.52 -44.71
CA TRP A 653 10.04 -4.51 -45.70
C TRP A 653 11.57 -4.45 -45.83
N PRO A 654 12.29 -5.58 -45.83
CA PRO A 654 13.71 -5.55 -46.11
C PRO A 654 13.91 -4.92 -47.50
N LEU A 655 14.69 -3.84 -47.56
CA LEU A 655 15.09 -3.25 -48.83
C LEU A 655 15.91 -4.30 -49.60
N PRO A 656 15.73 -4.45 -50.92
CA PRO A 656 16.40 -5.49 -51.71
C PRO A 656 17.95 -5.51 -51.65
N GLN A 657 18.59 -4.51 -51.04
CA GLN A 657 20.04 -4.38 -50.96
C GLN A 657 20.69 -5.14 -49.78
N GLU A 658 19.99 -5.46 -48.70
CA GLU A 658 20.61 -6.19 -47.56
C GLU A 658 20.78 -7.69 -47.82
N VAL A 659 19.91 -8.28 -48.64
CA VAL A 659 20.00 -9.71 -49.04
C VAL A 659 21.19 -9.97 -49.97
N ALA A 660 21.73 -8.93 -50.62
CA ALA A 660 22.88 -9.04 -51.51
C ALA A 660 24.22 -9.08 -50.74
N ASN A 661 24.31 -8.40 -49.59
CA ASN A 661 25.56 -8.34 -48.82
C ASN A 661 25.82 -9.58 -47.96
N GLU A 662 24.80 -10.35 -47.58
CA GLU A 662 25.00 -11.60 -46.85
C GLU A 662 25.38 -12.80 -47.74
N LYS A 663 25.16 -12.71 -49.06
CA LYS A 663 25.48 -13.79 -50.02
C LYS A 663 26.84 -13.64 -50.72
N GLY A 664 27.62 -12.61 -50.39
CA GLY A 664 28.85 -12.23 -51.13
C GLY A 664 30.19 -12.57 -50.49
N GLY A 665 30.26 -13.43 -49.46
CA GLY A 665 31.51 -13.74 -48.74
C GLY A 665 32.16 -15.06 -49.14
N GLY A 666 32.91 -15.10 -50.25
CA GLY A 666 33.89 -16.16 -50.58
C GLY A 666 35.33 -15.62 -50.48
N PRO A 667 36.34 -16.45 -50.14
CA PRO A 667 37.57 -15.96 -49.51
C PRO A 667 38.64 -15.51 -50.51
N GLY A 668 39.33 -14.41 -50.19
CA GLY A 668 40.67 -14.12 -50.70
C GLY A 668 40.93 -12.68 -51.08
N SER A 669 41.59 -11.92 -50.21
CA SER A 669 42.90 -11.30 -50.48
C SER A 669 43.30 -10.36 -49.33
N GLU A 670 44.54 -10.54 -48.88
CA GLU A 670 45.24 -9.71 -47.90
C GLU A 670 45.48 -8.29 -48.46
N GLY A 671 45.41 -7.28 -47.60
CA GLY A 671 45.79 -5.91 -47.93
C GLY A 671 45.69 -4.99 -46.70
N SER A 672 46.80 -4.33 -46.38
CA SER A 672 47.14 -3.68 -45.13
C SER A 672 46.51 -2.30 -44.87
N SER A 673 46.38 -2.00 -43.58
CA SER A 673 46.66 -0.72 -42.89
C SER A 673 45.88 0.57 -43.24
N SER A 674 45.29 1.15 -42.19
CA SER A 674 45.58 2.49 -41.62
C SER A 674 44.33 3.36 -41.33
N ASP A 675 44.46 4.05 -40.21
CA ASP A 675 43.52 4.91 -39.50
C ASP A 675 42.81 5.98 -40.35
N THR A 676 41.55 6.29 -40.02
CA THR A 676 41.16 7.67 -39.68
C THR A 676 39.77 7.74 -39.04
N GLU A 677 39.73 8.21 -37.79
CA GLU A 677 38.58 8.92 -37.21
C GLU A 677 38.24 10.15 -38.06
N LYS A 678 36.93 10.36 -38.34
CA LYS A 678 36.26 11.69 -38.28
C LYS A 678 34.78 11.61 -38.70
N GLY A 679 33.92 12.12 -37.81
CA GLY A 679 32.78 12.98 -38.15
C GLY A 679 31.53 12.32 -38.73
N MET A 680 30.59 11.94 -37.85
CA MET A 680 29.20 11.71 -38.24
C MET A 680 28.45 13.06 -38.23
N GLU A 681 28.46 13.74 -39.38
CA GLU A 681 27.55 14.85 -39.66
C GLU A 681 26.15 14.31 -39.98
N ILE A 682 25.18 14.74 -39.19
CA ILE A 682 23.75 14.51 -39.39
C ILE A 682 23.32 15.39 -40.56
N ASN A 683 23.12 14.80 -41.73
CA ASN A 683 22.55 15.49 -42.87
C ASN A 683 21.04 15.24 -42.91
N THR A 684 20.29 16.14 -42.26
CA THR A 684 18.87 16.37 -42.53
C THR A 684 18.73 16.98 -43.92
N ASN A 685 18.08 16.29 -44.86
CA ASN A 685 17.31 16.93 -45.93
C ASN A 685 16.29 15.98 -46.58
N MET A 686 15.02 16.38 -46.44
CA MET A 686 13.87 16.25 -47.36
C MET A 686 13.90 15.18 -48.47
N GLN A 687 12.96 14.22 -48.40
CA GLN A 687 11.66 14.26 -49.11
C GLN A 687 10.73 13.15 -48.62
#